data_AF-B8XGQ2-F1
#
_entry.id   AF-B8XGQ2-F1
#
_cell.length_a   1.000
_cell.length_b   1.000
_cell.length_c   1.000
_cell.angle_alpha   90.00
_cell.angle_beta   90.00
_cell.angle_gamma   90.00
#
_symmetry.space_group_name_H-M   'P 1'
#
loop_
_entity.id
_entity.type
_entity.pdbx_description
1 polymer ?
#
loop_
_entity_poly.entity_id
_entity_poly.type
_entity_poly.pdbx_seq_one_letter_code
_entity_poly.pdbx_strand_id
1 'polypeptide(L)'
;MMFIPATLGTFVLASLLPATVGAGIPKTAADVAIRALPNAPDGYAPAEVDCPSTKPAVRSAAKLSQQEQDWVKKRRMKTTGAMADFFSRVKIEDFDAVAYLVSNADNVAKLPNVAIAVSGGGYRALMNGAGALKAFDSRTENSTGPGQLGGLLQSATYLSGLSGGGWLVGSMYVNNDSTIAELQKGGSNSLWEFSRSILEGPDAGSSGVADTAEYYKEMIKEISRKKAAGFETSITDIWGRALSYQLINAPKGGPAYTWSSISQNSKFQSGDVPFPLLVADGRNPGEKLIGGNATIFEFNPYEFGTWDPTIFGFVPTQYIGTKFEAGTLPSDEKCVRGMDNAGFIMGTSSSLFNQFALHLDSQDLPKVVKDALRDFLSSLDEENNDIAEYKPNPFFGYAKNTSPFAGVKSLPVVDGGEDKQNIPFHPLIQPTRHVDVIFAIDSSADTELAWPNGNSIIATYQRNLNSAGIANGTSFPAIPDSNTFINLGLNHNPTFFGCDSSNTTNPTPLIVYIPNSPYVTHSNVSTFNLKYNTTQRDAIILNGYNVATMANATRDGNWPICVGCAILSRSLERTKTPVPDVCKQCFKLYCWDGTLNSTKPDVYDPKLFLTEVDIQSAAKGLHASGKLSLVAAMVTLLAILLV
;
A
#
# COMPACT_ATOMS: atom_id res chain seq x y z
N MET A 1 19.94 -19.81 96.64
CA MET A 1 20.53 -21.16 96.70
C MET A 1 21.36 -21.38 95.45
N MET A 2 22.65 -21.59 95.68
CA MET A 2 23.70 -22.20 94.86
C MET A 2 23.42 -22.84 93.47
N PHE A 3 24.38 -22.55 92.58
CA PHE A 3 25.00 -23.37 91.50
C PHE A 3 24.48 -23.38 90.03
N ILE A 4 25.27 -22.69 89.20
CA ILE A 4 25.70 -22.86 87.77
C ILE A 4 26.56 -24.17 87.64
N PRO A 5 26.95 -24.81 86.47
CA PRO A 5 27.21 -24.38 85.05
C PRO A 5 26.71 -25.37 83.95
N ALA A 6 26.99 -25.30 82.62
CA ALA A 6 27.61 -24.42 81.61
C ALA A 6 27.21 -25.02 80.23
N THR A 7 27.16 -24.32 79.09
CA THR A 7 28.32 -24.11 78.19
C THR A 7 27.92 -23.35 76.92
N LEU A 8 28.83 -22.44 76.50
CA LEU A 8 29.23 -21.96 75.15
C LEU A 8 28.18 -21.81 74.01
N GLY A 9 28.12 -20.73 73.23
CA GLY A 9 29.04 -19.60 73.12
C GLY A 9 28.65 -18.57 72.04
N THR A 10 29.36 -17.43 72.12
CA THR A 10 29.71 -16.43 71.08
C THR A 10 28.63 -15.56 70.41
N PHE A 11 28.56 -14.32 70.92
CA PHE A 11 28.15 -13.07 70.27
C PHE A 11 29.02 -12.72 69.05
N VAL A 12 28.46 -12.06 68.01
CA VAL A 12 28.97 -10.77 67.43
C VAL A 12 27.80 -10.04 66.72
N LEU A 13 27.87 -8.71 66.81
CA LEU A 13 26.88 -7.65 66.64
C LEU A 13 26.30 -7.39 65.23
N ALA A 14 25.02 -7.02 65.32
CA ALA A 14 24.23 -6.05 64.56
C ALA A 14 24.94 -4.91 63.80
N SER A 15 24.39 -4.60 62.62
CA SER A 15 24.11 -3.22 62.20
C SER A 15 22.71 -3.15 61.59
N LEU A 16 21.94 -2.18 62.09
CA LEU A 16 20.51 -1.92 61.83
C LEU A 16 20.29 -1.26 60.46
N LEU A 17 19.11 -1.48 59.86
CA LEU A 17 18.15 -0.47 59.36
C LEU A 17 16.94 -1.15 58.66
N PRO A 18 15.76 -0.49 58.57
CA PRO A 18 14.46 -1.10 58.80
C PRO A 18 13.80 -1.65 57.53
N ALA A 19 13.13 -2.80 57.68
CA ALA A 19 12.22 -3.34 56.67
C ALA A 19 10.90 -2.58 56.68
N THR A 20 10.52 -2.01 55.53
CA THR A 20 9.12 -1.72 55.22
C THR A 20 8.75 -2.31 53.87
N VAL A 21 7.55 -2.87 53.86
CA VAL A 21 6.96 -3.78 52.87
C VAL A 21 6.60 -3.02 51.60
N GLY A 22 7.04 -3.53 50.44
CA GLY A 22 6.56 -3.12 49.13
C GLY A 22 5.86 -4.30 48.44
N ALA A 23 4.53 -4.25 48.39
CA ALA A 23 3.70 -5.19 47.67
C ALA A 23 4.13 -5.28 46.19
N GLY A 24 4.45 -6.48 45.73
CA GLY A 24 4.81 -6.73 44.34
C GLY A 24 3.64 -6.43 43.42
N ILE A 25 3.80 -5.44 42.55
CA ILE A 25 2.93 -5.21 41.40
C ILE A 25 3.14 -6.42 40.45
N PRO A 26 2.11 -7.21 40.12
CA PRO A 26 2.24 -8.22 39.09
C PRO A 26 2.55 -7.49 37.78
N LYS A 27 3.67 -7.84 37.13
CA LYS A 27 3.93 -7.48 35.74
C LYS A 27 2.83 -8.12 34.90
N THR A 28 1.79 -7.36 34.61
CA THR A 28 0.89 -7.65 33.49
C THR A 28 1.75 -7.59 32.24
N ALA A 29 2.10 -8.76 31.70
CA ALA A 29 2.57 -8.85 30.32
C ALA A 29 1.53 -8.11 29.47
N ALA A 30 1.97 -7.07 28.77
CA ALA A 30 1.11 -6.36 27.84
C ALA A 30 0.53 -7.38 26.87
N ASP A 31 -0.80 -7.50 26.85
CA ASP A 31 -1.55 -8.37 25.96
C ASP A 31 -1.03 -8.18 24.53
N VAL A 32 -0.49 -9.26 23.97
CA VAL A 32 -0.13 -9.34 22.55
C VAL A 32 -1.44 -9.41 21.78
N ALA A 33 -1.98 -8.24 21.43
CA ALA A 33 -3.12 -8.14 20.52
C ALA A 33 -2.81 -8.90 19.22
N ILE A 34 -3.73 -9.79 18.83
CA ILE A 34 -3.60 -10.77 17.73
C ILE A 34 -3.23 -10.07 16.42
N ARG A 35 -2.02 -10.27 15.91
CA ARG A 35 -1.46 -9.64 14.67
C ARG A 35 -1.75 -10.49 13.44
N ALA A 36 -1.33 -10.05 12.24
CA ALA A 36 -1.12 -11.04 11.18
C ALA A 36 -0.16 -12.12 11.73
N LEU A 37 -0.38 -13.36 11.36
CA LEU A 37 0.23 -14.47 12.10
C LEU A 37 1.56 -14.90 11.44
N PRO A 38 2.58 -15.27 12.25
CA PRO A 38 3.86 -15.81 11.78
C PRO A 38 3.69 -17.23 11.23
N ASN A 39 2.94 -17.35 10.13
CA ASN A 39 2.43 -18.60 9.59
C ASN A 39 3.34 -19.26 8.56
N ALA A 40 4.46 -18.66 8.20
CA ALA A 40 5.44 -19.33 7.38
C ALA A 40 6.03 -20.53 8.14
N PRO A 41 6.20 -21.69 7.50
CA PRO A 41 6.64 -22.91 8.16
C PRO A 41 8.09 -22.86 8.66
N ASP A 42 8.98 -22.14 7.98
CA ASP A 42 10.40 -22.04 8.34
C ASP A 42 10.95 -20.60 8.22
N GLY A 43 10.38 -19.69 9.01
CA GLY A 43 10.82 -18.29 8.99
C GLY A 43 10.65 -17.67 7.60
N TYR A 44 11.75 -17.23 6.99
CA TYR A 44 11.75 -16.67 5.64
C TYR A 44 11.81 -17.72 4.52
N ALA A 45 12.30 -18.94 4.82
CA ALA A 45 12.42 -19.97 3.81
C ALA A 45 11.04 -20.59 3.54
N PRO A 46 10.60 -20.68 2.27
CA PRO A 46 9.44 -21.48 1.94
C PRO A 46 9.72 -22.96 2.22
N ALA A 47 8.67 -23.70 2.58
CA ALA A 47 8.80 -25.14 2.83
C ALA A 47 7.60 -25.91 2.27
N GLU A 48 7.87 -27.16 1.90
CA GLU A 48 6.84 -28.13 1.56
C GLU A 48 5.98 -28.47 2.78
N VAL A 49 4.67 -28.56 2.55
CA VAL A 49 3.67 -28.95 3.54
C VAL A 49 2.67 -29.93 2.90
N ASP A 50 1.94 -30.64 3.75
CA ASP A 50 0.81 -31.42 3.28
C ASP A 50 -0.26 -30.51 2.67
N CYS A 51 -0.77 -30.91 1.51
CA CYS A 51 -1.86 -30.18 0.87
C CYS A 51 -3.19 -30.39 1.60
N PRO A 52 -4.12 -29.42 1.49
CA PRO A 52 -5.50 -29.65 1.87
C PRO A 52 -6.11 -30.82 1.10
N SER A 53 -7.15 -31.44 1.67
CA SER A 53 -7.86 -32.58 1.06
C SER A 53 -8.33 -32.30 -0.36
N THR A 54 -8.84 -31.10 -0.60
CA THR A 54 -9.04 -30.54 -1.94
C THR A 54 -7.75 -29.86 -2.37
N LYS A 55 -6.97 -30.51 -3.26
CA LYS A 55 -5.74 -29.94 -3.78
C LYS A 55 -5.99 -28.56 -4.43
N PRO A 56 -5.09 -27.58 -4.24
CA PRO A 56 -5.20 -26.30 -4.91
C PRO A 56 -5.06 -26.46 -6.42
N ALA A 57 -5.65 -25.54 -7.17
CA ALA A 57 -5.59 -25.45 -8.63
C ALA A 57 -5.75 -23.99 -9.05
N VAL A 58 -5.38 -23.68 -10.30
CA VAL A 58 -5.64 -22.36 -10.89
C VAL A 58 -7.15 -22.21 -11.10
N ARG A 59 -7.72 -21.17 -10.49
CA ARG A 59 -9.11 -20.76 -10.63
C ARG A 59 -9.23 -19.75 -11.77
N SER A 60 -10.18 -19.94 -12.68
CA SER A 60 -10.52 -18.93 -13.70
C SER A 60 -10.96 -17.61 -13.07
N ALA A 61 -10.47 -16.49 -13.60
CA ALA A 61 -10.82 -15.14 -13.19
C ALA A 61 -12.23 -14.67 -13.64
N ALA A 62 -13.07 -15.54 -14.21
CA ALA A 62 -14.42 -15.17 -14.68
C ALA A 62 -15.39 -14.71 -13.57
N LYS A 63 -15.06 -14.98 -12.30
CA LYS A 63 -15.83 -14.57 -11.13
C LYS A 63 -14.88 -14.30 -9.97
N LEU A 64 -15.38 -13.67 -8.90
CA LEU A 64 -14.67 -13.62 -7.63
C LEU A 64 -14.50 -15.03 -7.04
N SER A 65 -13.47 -15.23 -6.23
CA SER A 65 -13.33 -16.46 -5.44
C SER A 65 -14.48 -16.63 -4.47
N GLN A 66 -14.74 -17.86 -4.04
CA GLN A 66 -15.78 -18.10 -3.05
C GLN A 66 -15.44 -17.40 -1.71
N GLN A 67 -14.16 -17.38 -1.33
CA GLN A 67 -13.72 -16.68 -0.11
C GLN A 67 -13.95 -15.17 -0.19
N GLU A 68 -13.66 -14.52 -1.33
CA GLU A 68 -13.94 -13.09 -1.51
C GLU A 68 -15.46 -12.84 -1.52
N GLN A 69 -16.26 -13.64 -2.21
CA GLN A 69 -17.72 -13.50 -2.22
C GLN A 69 -18.32 -13.58 -0.81
N ASP A 70 -17.90 -14.56 -0.01
CA ASP A 70 -18.41 -14.73 1.35
C ASP A 70 -17.93 -13.64 2.30
N TRP A 71 -16.70 -13.15 2.09
CA TRP A 71 -16.17 -12.01 2.81
C TRP A 71 -16.92 -10.71 2.47
N VAL A 72 -17.18 -10.45 1.18
CA VAL A 72 -17.90 -9.26 0.72
C VAL A 72 -19.30 -9.22 1.33
N LYS A 73 -20.02 -10.35 1.41
CA LYS A 73 -21.33 -10.40 2.09
C LYS A 73 -21.25 -9.88 3.53
N LYS A 74 -20.22 -10.26 4.29
CA LYS A 74 -19.99 -9.76 5.65
C LYS A 74 -19.63 -8.27 5.66
N ARG A 75 -18.68 -7.88 4.81
CA ARG A 75 -18.21 -6.49 4.71
C ARG A 75 -19.33 -5.54 4.35
N ARG A 76 -20.20 -5.89 3.40
CA ARG A 76 -21.27 -5.00 2.94
C ARG A 76 -22.31 -4.68 4.02
N MET A 77 -22.51 -5.58 4.99
CA MET A 77 -23.30 -5.26 6.20
C MET A 77 -22.59 -4.20 7.06
N LYS A 78 -21.27 -4.30 7.23
CA LYS A 78 -20.46 -3.35 8.00
C LYS A 78 -20.38 -1.98 7.33
N THR A 79 -20.17 -1.93 6.02
CA THR A 79 -20.10 -0.66 5.28
C THR A 79 -21.43 0.08 5.29
N THR A 80 -22.57 -0.63 5.31
CA THR A 80 -23.89 0.00 5.43
C THR A 80 -24.03 0.78 6.73
N GLY A 81 -23.65 0.18 7.87
CA GLY A 81 -23.64 0.86 9.17
C GLY A 81 -22.65 2.02 9.23
N ALA A 82 -21.45 1.83 8.67
CA ALA A 82 -20.43 2.89 8.61
C ALA A 82 -20.86 4.08 7.75
N MET A 83 -21.52 3.83 6.61
CA MET A 83 -22.08 4.90 5.77
C MET A 83 -23.20 5.63 6.50
N ALA A 84 -24.11 4.92 7.18
CA ALA A 84 -25.17 5.56 7.97
C ALA A 84 -24.58 6.47 9.07
N ASP A 85 -23.53 6.02 9.76
CA ASP A 85 -22.80 6.84 10.72
C ASP A 85 -22.17 8.08 10.05
N PHE A 86 -21.46 7.91 8.93
CA PHE A 86 -20.89 9.02 8.16
C PHE A 86 -21.95 10.07 7.74
N PHE A 87 -23.06 9.63 7.16
CA PHE A 87 -24.15 10.50 6.71
C PHE A 87 -25.00 11.09 7.83
N SER A 88 -24.90 10.58 9.07
CA SER A 88 -25.49 11.25 10.24
C SER A 88 -24.84 12.63 10.51
N ARG A 89 -23.59 12.81 10.05
CA ARG A 89 -22.80 14.04 10.19
C ARG A 89 -22.70 14.83 8.89
N VAL A 90 -22.53 14.14 7.76
CA VAL A 90 -22.51 14.76 6.42
C VAL A 90 -23.94 14.92 5.93
N LYS A 91 -24.57 16.05 6.27
CA LYS A 91 -25.95 16.35 5.94
C LYS A 91 -26.08 16.82 4.49
N ILE A 92 -26.93 16.14 3.73
CA ILE A 92 -27.36 16.56 2.39
C ILE A 92 -28.69 17.27 2.54
N GLU A 93 -28.76 18.55 2.15
CA GLU A 93 -29.98 19.33 2.23
C GLU A 93 -31.11 18.66 1.44
N ASP A 94 -32.30 18.65 2.03
CA ASP A 94 -33.52 18.04 1.47
C ASP A 94 -33.41 16.54 1.08
N PHE A 95 -32.41 15.82 1.61
CA PHE A 95 -32.26 14.39 1.38
C PHE A 95 -31.77 13.63 2.63
N ASP A 96 -32.61 12.76 3.17
CA ASP A 96 -32.25 11.90 4.29
C ASP A 96 -31.45 10.68 3.79
N ALA A 97 -30.13 10.86 3.69
CA ALA A 97 -29.21 9.81 3.26
C ALA A 97 -29.19 8.61 4.23
N VAL A 98 -29.39 8.83 5.53
CA VAL A 98 -29.43 7.74 6.52
C VAL A 98 -30.66 6.88 6.31
N ALA A 99 -31.85 7.50 6.20
CA ALA A 99 -33.08 6.78 5.91
C ALA A 99 -33.02 6.06 4.56
N TYR A 100 -32.42 6.67 3.54
CA TYR A 100 -32.20 6.04 2.24
C TYR A 100 -31.35 4.77 2.34
N LEU A 101 -30.22 4.82 3.03
CA LEU A 101 -29.33 3.67 3.21
C LEU A 101 -30.02 2.55 4.02
N VAL A 102 -30.68 2.91 5.12
CA VAL A 102 -31.41 1.94 5.98
C VAL A 102 -32.55 1.28 5.21
N SER A 103 -33.32 2.04 4.42
CA SER A 103 -34.44 1.50 3.64
C SER A 103 -34.01 0.55 2.51
N ASN A 104 -32.74 0.62 2.11
CA ASN A 104 -32.16 -0.26 1.09
C ASN A 104 -31.22 -1.33 1.68
N ALA A 105 -31.11 -1.42 3.02
CA ALA A 105 -30.16 -2.31 3.70
C ALA A 105 -30.33 -3.80 3.34
N ASP A 106 -31.57 -4.23 3.09
CA ASP A 106 -31.90 -5.61 2.73
C ASP A 106 -31.44 -6.00 1.31
N ASN A 107 -31.06 -5.03 0.48
CA ASN A 107 -30.54 -5.27 -0.87
C ASN A 107 -29.25 -4.49 -1.09
N VAL A 108 -28.12 -5.12 -0.72
CA VAL A 108 -26.77 -4.56 -0.84
C VAL A 108 -26.38 -4.15 -2.27
N ALA A 109 -27.03 -4.70 -3.31
CA ALA A 109 -26.79 -4.28 -4.70
C ALA A 109 -27.32 -2.87 -4.99
N LYS A 110 -28.28 -2.37 -4.20
CA LYS A 110 -28.76 -1.00 -4.26
C LYS A 110 -27.85 -0.02 -3.53
N LEU A 111 -27.07 -0.48 -2.55
CA LEU A 111 -26.23 0.36 -1.71
C LEU A 111 -24.91 0.73 -2.41
N PRO A 112 -24.31 1.90 -2.08
CA PRO A 112 -22.99 2.27 -2.58
C PRO A 112 -21.91 1.26 -2.26
N ASN A 113 -20.99 1.05 -3.20
CA ASN A 113 -19.78 0.28 -3.03
C ASN A 113 -18.54 1.17 -3.20
N VAL A 114 -17.91 1.52 -2.08
CA VAL A 114 -16.78 2.46 -2.04
C VAL A 114 -15.45 1.70 -2.11
N ALA A 115 -14.50 2.21 -2.86
CA ALA A 115 -13.11 1.75 -2.82
C ALA A 115 -12.14 2.92 -2.69
N ILE A 116 -10.93 2.62 -2.22
CA ILE A 116 -9.83 3.57 -2.08
C ILE A 116 -8.61 3.00 -2.80
N ALA A 117 -7.90 3.83 -3.57
CA ALA A 117 -6.65 3.49 -4.24
C ALA A 117 -5.54 4.45 -3.80
N VAL A 118 -4.40 3.92 -3.39
CA VAL A 118 -3.22 4.70 -2.99
C VAL A 118 -2.07 4.44 -3.95
N SER A 119 -1.57 5.49 -4.60
CA SER A 119 -0.55 5.38 -5.64
C SER A 119 0.82 4.91 -5.12
N GLY A 120 1.72 4.61 -6.06
CA GLY A 120 3.15 4.45 -5.81
C GLY A 120 3.92 5.76 -5.67
N GLY A 121 5.21 5.65 -5.33
CA GLY A 121 6.10 6.80 -5.07
C GLY A 121 6.93 6.71 -3.79
N GLY A 122 7.28 5.50 -3.33
CA GLY A 122 8.10 5.28 -2.13
C GLY A 122 7.53 5.93 -0.87
N TYR A 123 8.41 6.48 -0.02
CA TYR A 123 8.01 7.10 1.25
C TYR A 123 7.07 8.30 1.06
N ARG A 124 7.19 9.06 -0.03
CA ARG A 124 6.26 10.14 -0.37
C ARG A 124 4.83 9.61 -0.43
N ALA A 125 4.61 8.55 -1.21
CA ALA A 125 3.29 7.97 -1.38
C ALA A 125 2.77 7.32 -0.11
N LEU A 126 3.63 6.63 0.66
CA LEU A 126 3.29 6.11 1.98
C LEU A 126 2.76 7.23 2.89
N MET A 127 3.49 8.35 3.02
CA MET A 127 3.15 9.43 3.95
C MET A 127 1.93 10.25 3.50
N ASN A 128 1.84 10.60 2.21
CA ASN A 128 0.67 11.31 1.68
C ASN A 128 -0.59 10.44 1.78
N GLY A 129 -0.49 9.18 1.37
CA GLY A 129 -1.56 8.20 1.50
C GLY A 129 -1.97 7.98 2.96
N ALA A 130 -1.00 7.91 3.88
CA ALA A 130 -1.25 7.79 5.30
C ALA A 130 -2.03 9.00 5.83
N GLY A 131 -1.72 10.21 5.36
CA GLY A 131 -2.50 11.41 5.67
C GLY A 131 -3.96 11.29 5.25
N ALA A 132 -4.20 10.86 4.00
CA ALA A 132 -5.55 10.64 3.49
C ALA A 132 -6.31 9.55 4.26
N LEU A 133 -5.69 8.39 4.49
CA LEU A 133 -6.33 7.32 5.28
C LEU A 133 -6.59 7.76 6.73
N LYS A 134 -5.69 8.54 7.33
CA LYS A 134 -5.89 9.12 8.67
C LYS A 134 -7.10 10.05 8.72
N ALA A 135 -7.33 10.85 7.67
CA ALA A 135 -8.52 11.69 7.52
C ALA A 135 -9.81 10.88 7.33
N PHE A 136 -9.72 9.73 6.67
CA PHE A 136 -10.87 8.87 6.38
C PHE A 136 -11.22 7.91 7.51
N ASP A 137 -10.29 7.65 8.43
CA ASP A 137 -10.44 6.69 9.52
C ASP A 137 -11.13 7.31 10.74
N SER A 138 -12.32 6.84 11.08
CA SER A 138 -13.07 7.32 12.26
C SER A 138 -12.38 7.03 13.61
N ARG A 139 -11.35 6.17 13.63
CA ARG A 139 -10.54 5.88 14.81
C ARG A 139 -9.50 6.97 15.08
N THR A 140 -9.22 7.82 14.09
CA THR A 140 -8.34 8.98 14.28
C THR A 140 -9.05 10.01 15.15
N GLU A 141 -8.36 10.49 16.18
CA GLU A 141 -8.86 11.54 17.05
C GLU A 141 -9.32 12.77 16.25
N ASN A 142 -10.51 13.30 16.57
CA ASN A 142 -11.14 14.46 15.93
C ASN A 142 -11.47 14.34 14.43
N SER A 143 -11.30 13.17 13.82
CA SER A 143 -11.62 12.93 12.39
C SER A 143 -13.12 12.88 12.08
N THR A 144 -14.00 12.88 13.09
CA THR A 144 -15.46 12.85 12.93
C THR A 144 -16.12 14.18 13.27
N GLY A 145 -15.33 15.25 13.47
CA GLY A 145 -15.86 16.59 13.68
C GLY A 145 -16.46 17.22 12.42
N PRO A 146 -17.07 18.43 12.53
CA PRO A 146 -17.52 19.19 11.37
C PRO A 146 -16.40 19.42 10.34
N GLY A 147 -16.70 19.28 9.05
CA GLY A 147 -15.73 19.46 7.97
C GLY A 147 -14.79 18.27 7.72
N GLN A 148 -14.91 17.20 8.52
CA GLN A 148 -14.02 16.03 8.46
C GLN A 148 -14.65 14.85 7.69
N LEU A 149 -13.83 13.84 7.37
CA LEU A 149 -14.20 12.70 6.52
C LEU A 149 -14.08 11.33 7.22
N GLY A 150 -13.91 11.32 8.55
CA GLY A 150 -13.80 10.09 9.33
C GLY A 150 -15.03 9.21 9.20
N GLY A 151 -14.80 7.93 8.90
CA GLY A 151 -15.82 6.94 8.57
C GLY A 151 -15.82 6.53 7.10
N LEU A 152 -15.13 7.27 6.23
CA LEU A 152 -14.97 6.89 4.82
C LEU A 152 -14.16 5.59 4.67
N LEU A 153 -13.11 5.39 5.46
CA LEU A 153 -12.34 4.13 5.46
C LEU A 153 -13.22 2.96 5.93
N GLN A 154 -14.02 3.17 6.97
CA GLN A 154 -14.98 2.17 7.46
C GLN A 154 -16.09 1.87 6.44
N SER A 155 -16.40 2.83 5.55
CA SER A 155 -17.38 2.68 4.47
C SER A 155 -16.82 1.98 3.22
N ALA A 156 -15.49 1.92 3.06
CA ALA A 156 -14.85 1.29 1.91
C ALA A 156 -14.91 -0.25 1.95
N THR A 157 -15.27 -0.88 0.84
CA THR A 157 -15.19 -2.34 0.68
C THR A 157 -13.78 -2.79 0.34
N TYR A 158 -13.07 -2.02 -0.50
CA TYR A 158 -11.74 -2.36 -1.00
C TYR A 158 -10.73 -1.23 -0.74
N LEU A 159 -9.48 -1.60 -0.47
CA LEU A 159 -8.34 -0.69 -0.37
C LEU A 159 -7.17 -1.27 -1.17
N SER A 160 -6.80 -0.60 -2.26
CA SER A 160 -5.68 -1.00 -3.10
C SER A 160 -4.45 -0.09 -2.91
N GLY A 161 -3.27 -0.70 -2.99
CA GLY A 161 -1.98 -0.02 -2.97
C GLY A 161 -1.01 -0.64 -3.97
N LEU A 162 -0.06 0.15 -4.46
CA LEU A 162 1.12 -0.36 -5.15
C LEU A 162 2.35 0.44 -4.70
N SER A 163 3.54 -0.14 -4.84
CA SER A 163 4.80 0.51 -4.46
C SER A 163 4.74 1.10 -3.05
N GLY A 164 5.06 2.40 -2.88
CA GLY A 164 4.92 3.12 -1.61
C GLY A 164 3.50 3.10 -0.99
N GLY A 165 2.44 3.13 -1.80
CA GLY A 165 1.07 2.91 -1.32
C GLY A 165 0.85 1.47 -0.86
N GLY A 166 1.56 0.52 -1.45
CA GLY A 166 1.59 -0.87 -1.01
C GLY A 166 2.28 -1.07 0.34
N TRP A 167 3.31 -0.28 0.65
CA TRP A 167 3.96 -0.26 1.97
C TRP A 167 3.00 0.22 3.05
N LEU A 168 2.21 1.27 2.75
CA LEU A 168 1.18 1.76 3.64
C LEU A 168 0.15 0.68 3.94
N VAL A 169 -0.44 0.08 2.90
CA VAL A 169 -1.45 -0.98 3.06
C VAL A 169 -0.86 -2.16 3.81
N GLY A 170 0.31 -2.68 3.40
CA GLY A 170 0.94 -3.82 4.07
C GLY A 170 1.28 -3.52 5.53
N SER A 171 1.81 -2.33 5.84
CA SER A 171 2.09 -1.92 7.21
C SER A 171 0.83 -1.83 8.07
N MET A 172 -0.34 -1.50 7.52
CA MET A 172 -1.58 -1.52 8.31
C MET A 172 -2.02 -2.95 8.63
N TYR A 173 -2.17 -3.79 7.60
CA TYR A 173 -2.82 -5.10 7.76
C TYR A 173 -1.92 -6.12 8.46
N VAL A 174 -0.62 -6.12 8.18
CA VAL A 174 0.33 -7.04 8.83
C VAL A 174 0.44 -6.72 10.34
N ASN A 175 0.22 -5.46 10.72
CA ASN A 175 0.22 -5.01 12.11
C ASN A 175 -1.19 -4.92 12.71
N ASN A 176 -2.04 -5.91 12.46
CA ASN A 176 -3.39 -6.00 13.07
C ASN A 176 -4.36 -4.86 12.69
N ASP A 177 -4.27 -4.36 11.46
CA ASP A 177 -5.04 -3.18 11.04
C ASP A 177 -4.79 -2.02 12.03
N SER A 178 -3.52 -1.74 12.28
CA SER A 178 -3.11 -0.60 13.09
C SER A 178 -3.49 0.70 12.40
N THR A 179 -3.94 1.66 13.21
CA THR A 179 -4.24 3.01 12.69
C THR A 179 -2.95 3.72 12.29
N ILE A 180 -3.07 4.73 11.43
CA ILE A 180 -1.94 5.59 11.06
C ILE A 180 -1.32 6.23 12.31
N ALA A 181 -2.14 6.67 13.27
CA ALA A 181 -1.67 7.26 14.52
C ALA A 181 -0.83 6.28 15.36
N GLU A 182 -1.22 5.00 15.42
CA GLU A 182 -0.45 3.96 16.11
C GLU A 182 0.90 3.70 15.41
N LEU A 183 0.89 3.63 14.08
CA LEU A 183 2.10 3.43 13.28
C LEU A 183 3.06 4.62 13.41
N GLN A 184 2.55 5.84 13.57
CA GLN A 184 3.34 7.07 13.74
C GLN A 184 3.89 7.32 15.16
N LYS A 185 3.33 6.66 16.19
CA LYS A 185 3.43 7.08 17.61
C LYS A 185 4.85 7.25 18.17
N GLY A 186 5.86 6.66 17.54
CA GLY A 186 7.27 6.78 17.92
C GLY A 186 7.68 5.95 19.15
N GLY A 187 8.98 5.84 19.43
CA GLY A 187 9.55 5.11 20.59
C GLY A 187 10.41 3.88 20.25
N SER A 188 10.82 3.09 21.25
CA SER A 188 11.74 1.95 21.06
C SER A 188 11.13 0.72 20.38
N ASN A 189 9.80 0.69 20.21
CA ASN A 189 9.06 -0.36 19.49
C ASN A 189 8.13 0.26 18.43
N SER A 190 8.37 1.50 18.00
CA SER A 190 7.57 2.14 16.95
C SER A 190 7.95 1.64 15.58
N LEU A 191 6.94 1.65 14.73
CA LEU A 191 7.13 1.57 13.29
C LEU A 191 7.34 2.98 12.73
N TRP A 192 7.71 3.02 11.46
CA TRP A 192 7.85 4.27 10.69
C TRP A 192 8.87 5.25 11.27
N GLU A 193 9.89 4.73 11.94
CA GLU A 193 11.11 5.46 12.30
C GLU A 193 12.00 5.62 11.06
N PHE A 194 11.64 6.59 10.22
CA PHE A 194 12.36 6.89 8.98
C PHE A 194 13.60 7.75 9.20
N SER A 195 13.90 8.12 10.45
CA SER A 195 15.02 9.00 10.82
C SER A 195 16.38 8.33 10.59
N ARG A 196 16.42 7.00 10.55
CA ARG A 196 17.54 6.18 10.11
C ARG A 196 17.21 5.60 8.73
N SER A 197 18.18 5.62 7.82
CA SER A 197 17.96 5.14 6.46
C SER A 197 17.59 3.66 6.48
N ILE A 198 16.66 3.24 5.61
CA ILE A 198 16.31 1.82 5.44
C ILE A 198 17.54 0.95 5.12
N LEU A 199 18.57 1.55 4.52
CA LEU A 199 19.83 0.88 4.19
C LEU A 199 20.77 0.75 5.39
N GLU A 200 20.60 1.57 6.42
CA GLU A 200 21.39 1.51 7.68
C GLU A 200 20.76 0.53 8.69
N GLY A 201 19.51 0.13 8.49
CA GLY A 201 18.74 -0.72 9.40
C GLY A 201 18.36 -0.01 10.70
N PRO A 202 17.74 -0.73 11.66
CA PRO A 202 17.37 -0.16 12.96
C PRO A 202 18.59 0.12 13.85
N ASP A 203 18.43 1.03 14.81
CA ASP A 203 19.41 1.25 15.88
C ASP A 203 19.27 0.18 16.97
N ALA A 204 20.33 -0.58 17.20
CA ALA A 204 20.36 -1.63 18.22
C ALA A 204 21.17 -1.21 19.46
N GLY A 205 21.51 0.08 19.58
CA GLY A 205 22.22 0.64 20.73
C GLY A 205 23.72 0.34 20.75
N SER A 206 24.30 -0.10 19.62
CA SER A 206 25.75 -0.26 19.45
C SER A 206 26.33 0.87 18.60
N SER A 207 27.52 0.69 18.01
CA SER A 207 28.02 1.65 17.02
C SER A 207 27.25 1.48 15.71
N GLY A 208 26.88 2.57 15.03
CA GLY A 208 26.04 2.52 13.82
C GLY A 208 26.57 1.59 12.71
N VAL A 209 27.89 1.41 12.61
CA VAL A 209 28.53 0.48 11.66
C VAL A 209 28.29 -0.98 12.05
N ALA A 210 28.40 -1.33 13.33
CA ALA A 210 28.19 -2.70 13.81
C ALA A 210 26.71 -3.11 13.70
N ASP A 211 25.79 -2.20 14.01
CA ASP A 211 24.35 -2.41 13.82
C ASP A 211 24.01 -2.68 12.36
N THR A 212 24.55 -1.86 11.44
CA THR A 212 24.31 -2.03 10.00
C THR A 212 24.87 -3.36 9.51
N ALA A 213 26.07 -3.75 9.95
CA ALA A 213 26.67 -5.02 9.57
C ALA A 213 25.84 -6.23 10.06
N GLU A 214 25.38 -6.21 11.31
CA GLU A 214 24.52 -7.29 11.85
C GLU A 214 23.16 -7.34 11.14
N TYR A 215 22.59 -6.17 10.80
CA TYR A 215 21.36 -6.06 10.01
C TYR A 215 21.47 -6.78 8.65
N TYR A 216 22.49 -6.49 7.85
CA TYR A 216 22.68 -7.19 6.57
C TYR A 216 23.06 -8.66 6.74
N LYS A 217 23.87 -8.99 7.76
CA LYS A 217 24.23 -10.38 8.04
C LYS A 217 22.99 -11.23 8.35
N GLU A 218 22.06 -10.70 9.14
CA GLU A 218 20.80 -11.39 9.44
C GLU A 218 19.89 -11.51 8.21
N MET A 219 19.74 -10.44 7.40
CA MET A 219 18.99 -10.52 6.13
C MET A 219 19.59 -11.56 5.17
N ILE A 220 20.90 -11.51 4.92
CA ILE A 220 21.60 -12.45 4.02
C ILE A 220 21.47 -13.88 4.53
N LYS A 221 21.56 -14.11 5.86
CA LYS A 221 21.35 -15.42 6.47
C LYS A 221 19.92 -15.94 6.23
N GLU A 222 18.90 -15.10 6.36
CA GLU A 222 17.51 -15.47 6.07
C GLU A 222 17.30 -15.82 4.59
N ILE A 223 17.83 -15.00 3.69
CA ILE A 223 17.72 -15.18 2.23
C ILE A 223 18.50 -16.41 1.77
N SER A 224 19.68 -16.66 2.35
CA SER A 224 20.47 -17.87 2.06
C SER A 224 19.74 -19.16 2.42
N ARG A 225 18.87 -19.14 3.46
CA ARG A 225 18.01 -20.30 3.77
C ARG A 225 16.94 -20.53 2.71
N LYS A 226 16.35 -19.48 2.14
CA LYS A 226 15.43 -19.59 0.99
C LYS A 226 16.14 -20.25 -0.21
N LYS A 227 17.37 -19.81 -0.53
CA LYS A 227 18.21 -20.42 -1.57
C LYS A 227 18.53 -21.89 -1.27
N ALA A 228 18.90 -22.21 -0.04
CA ALA A 228 19.17 -23.59 0.39
C ALA A 228 17.93 -24.49 0.36
N ALA A 229 16.74 -23.93 0.53
CA ALA A 229 15.46 -24.63 0.39
C ALA A 229 15.05 -24.85 -1.09
N GLY A 230 15.87 -24.41 -2.07
CA GLY A 230 15.64 -24.64 -3.49
C GLY A 230 14.79 -23.58 -4.19
N PHE A 231 14.52 -22.44 -3.53
CA PHE A 231 13.79 -21.31 -4.10
C PHE A 231 14.74 -20.21 -4.54
N GLU A 232 14.44 -19.58 -5.67
CA GLU A 232 15.28 -18.49 -6.17
C GLU A 232 15.23 -17.25 -5.28
N THR A 233 16.33 -16.51 -5.32
CA THR A 233 16.51 -15.26 -4.59
C THR A 233 16.86 -14.16 -5.58
N SER A 234 16.46 -12.94 -5.25
CA SER A 234 16.67 -11.73 -6.06
C SER A 234 17.03 -10.55 -5.15
N ILE A 235 17.36 -9.41 -5.73
CA ILE A 235 17.53 -8.17 -4.95
C ILE A 235 16.23 -7.79 -4.19
N THR A 236 15.08 -8.20 -4.73
CA THR A 236 13.77 -7.99 -4.10
C THR A 236 13.68 -8.65 -2.73
N ASP A 237 14.39 -9.77 -2.51
CA ASP A 237 14.45 -10.40 -1.20
C ASP A 237 15.12 -9.47 -0.17
N ILE A 238 16.28 -8.88 -0.50
CA ILE A 238 16.96 -7.91 0.38
C ILE A 238 16.05 -6.72 0.67
N TRP A 239 15.44 -6.16 -0.36
CA TRP A 239 14.57 -5.00 -0.19
C TRP A 239 13.31 -5.29 0.61
N GLY A 240 12.64 -6.42 0.33
CA GLY A 240 11.46 -6.85 1.07
C GLY A 240 11.80 -7.09 2.54
N ARG A 241 12.98 -7.66 2.83
CA ARG A 241 13.47 -7.74 4.21
C ARG A 241 13.72 -6.36 4.80
N ALA A 242 14.41 -5.47 4.08
CA ALA A 242 14.72 -4.13 4.56
C ALA A 242 13.45 -3.31 4.90
N LEU A 243 12.45 -3.33 4.02
CA LEU A 243 11.13 -2.74 4.25
C LEU A 243 10.49 -3.31 5.52
N SER A 244 10.59 -4.63 5.70
CA SER A 244 9.95 -5.31 6.84
C SER A 244 10.44 -4.79 8.18
N TYR A 245 11.71 -4.38 8.30
CA TYR A 245 12.25 -3.86 9.57
C TYR A 245 11.62 -2.52 9.98
N GLN A 246 11.15 -1.70 9.04
CA GLN A 246 10.51 -0.42 9.32
C GLN A 246 8.97 -0.50 9.32
N LEU A 247 8.40 -1.54 8.70
CA LEU A 247 6.96 -1.66 8.42
C LEU A 247 6.27 -2.82 9.13
N ILE A 248 6.99 -3.79 9.70
CA ILE A 248 6.40 -4.94 10.40
C ILE A 248 6.88 -4.93 11.85
N ASN A 249 5.95 -4.75 12.79
CA ASN A 249 6.23 -4.71 14.21
C ASN A 249 6.37 -6.13 14.74
N ALA A 250 7.50 -6.75 14.44
CA ALA A 250 7.89 -8.05 14.92
C ALA A 250 9.42 -8.13 14.99
N PRO A 251 9.98 -9.01 15.84
CA PRO A 251 11.42 -9.21 15.88
C PRO A 251 11.99 -9.43 14.47
N LYS A 252 13.03 -8.66 14.12
CA LYS A 252 13.69 -8.68 12.81
C LYS A 252 12.74 -8.43 11.62
N GLY A 253 11.68 -7.64 11.81
CA GLY A 253 10.70 -7.39 10.75
C GLY A 253 9.91 -8.66 10.37
N GLY A 254 9.72 -9.60 11.29
CA GLY A 254 8.80 -10.73 11.14
C GLY A 254 9.04 -11.61 9.90
N PRO A 255 10.16 -12.33 9.81
CA PRO A 255 10.46 -13.19 8.65
C PRO A 255 9.40 -14.26 8.36
N ALA A 256 8.62 -14.66 9.37
CA ALA A 256 7.55 -15.66 9.23
C ALA A 256 6.17 -15.08 8.88
N TYR A 257 6.03 -13.76 8.77
CA TYR A 257 4.75 -13.11 8.50
C TYR A 257 4.45 -13.18 7.00
N THR A 258 3.22 -13.55 6.68
CA THR A 258 2.77 -13.85 5.30
C THR A 258 1.57 -12.99 4.94
N TRP A 259 1.41 -12.66 3.66
CA TRP A 259 0.26 -11.91 3.19
C TRP A 259 -1.04 -12.69 3.37
N SER A 260 -1.01 -14.01 3.13
CA SER A 260 -2.19 -14.86 3.33
C SER A 260 -2.64 -14.94 4.80
N SER A 261 -1.76 -14.67 5.78
CA SER A 261 -2.17 -14.69 7.20
C SER A 261 -3.09 -13.53 7.60
N ILE A 262 -3.22 -12.50 6.75
CA ILE A 262 -4.24 -11.46 6.91
C ILE A 262 -5.65 -12.09 6.95
N SER A 263 -5.88 -13.17 6.19
CA SER A 263 -7.15 -13.91 6.17
C SER A 263 -7.54 -14.54 7.52
N GLN A 264 -6.56 -14.67 8.43
CA GLN A 264 -6.75 -15.25 9.75
C GLN A 264 -6.94 -14.18 10.85
N ASN A 265 -6.76 -12.90 10.51
CA ASN A 265 -7.00 -11.81 11.44
C ASN A 265 -8.51 -11.69 11.74
N SER A 266 -8.87 -11.53 13.02
CA SER A 266 -10.27 -11.50 13.45
C SER A 266 -11.06 -10.33 12.85
N LYS A 267 -10.46 -9.13 12.77
CA LYS A 267 -11.07 -7.94 12.15
C LYS A 267 -11.30 -8.15 10.65
N PHE A 268 -10.39 -8.86 9.98
CA PHE A 268 -10.58 -9.22 8.58
C PHE A 268 -11.71 -10.23 8.44
N GLN A 269 -11.71 -11.32 9.22
CA GLN A 269 -12.74 -12.37 9.13
C GLN A 269 -14.18 -11.89 9.43
N SER A 270 -14.31 -10.87 10.29
CA SER A 270 -15.57 -10.20 10.62
C SER A 270 -16.00 -9.15 9.59
N GLY A 271 -15.13 -8.80 8.64
CA GLY A 271 -15.36 -7.73 7.66
C GLY A 271 -15.29 -6.32 8.24
N ASP A 272 -14.61 -6.12 9.39
CA ASP A 272 -14.50 -4.81 10.04
C ASP A 272 -13.55 -3.84 9.31
N VAL A 273 -12.66 -4.38 8.47
CA VAL A 273 -11.69 -3.63 7.66
C VAL A 273 -11.97 -3.80 6.17
N PRO A 274 -11.53 -2.88 5.29
CA PRO A 274 -11.59 -3.09 3.84
C PRO A 274 -10.79 -4.33 3.40
N PHE A 275 -11.04 -4.80 2.19
CA PHE A 275 -10.28 -5.89 1.58
C PHE A 275 -8.97 -5.31 1.00
N PRO A 276 -7.79 -5.74 1.48
CA PRO A 276 -6.52 -5.20 1.02
C PRO A 276 -6.11 -5.84 -0.30
N LEU A 277 -5.64 -5.01 -1.22
CA LEU A 277 -5.18 -5.41 -2.55
C LEU A 277 -3.81 -4.78 -2.81
N LEU A 278 -2.83 -5.59 -3.21
CA LEU A 278 -1.55 -5.10 -3.73
C LEU A 278 -1.43 -5.40 -5.21
N VAL A 279 -0.91 -4.44 -5.97
CA VAL A 279 -0.70 -4.57 -7.41
C VAL A 279 0.78 -4.64 -7.74
N ALA A 280 1.12 -5.49 -8.71
CA ALA A 280 2.46 -5.65 -9.27
C ALA A 280 2.33 -5.97 -10.77
N ASP A 281 3.39 -5.75 -11.54
CA ASP A 281 3.37 -6.00 -12.99
C ASP A 281 4.18 -7.25 -13.35
N GLY A 282 3.73 -7.97 -14.37
CA GLY A 282 4.48 -9.05 -14.99
C GLY A 282 5.44 -8.50 -16.04
N ARG A 283 6.73 -8.82 -15.92
CA ARG A 283 7.71 -8.53 -16.96
C ARG A 283 7.79 -9.69 -17.93
N ASN A 284 7.38 -9.53 -19.19
CA ASN A 284 7.43 -10.68 -20.11
C ASN A 284 8.87 -11.19 -20.25
N PRO A 285 9.08 -12.51 -20.44
CA PRO A 285 10.41 -13.07 -20.64
C PRO A 285 11.17 -12.37 -21.78
N GLY A 286 12.39 -11.88 -21.49
CA GLY A 286 13.24 -11.17 -22.44
C GLY A 286 12.97 -9.66 -22.59
N GLU A 287 11.92 -9.13 -21.95
CA GLU A 287 11.66 -7.68 -21.92
C GLU A 287 12.39 -7.00 -20.75
N LYS A 288 12.77 -5.73 -20.95
CA LYS A 288 13.34 -4.85 -19.90
C LYS A 288 12.45 -3.66 -19.55
N LEU A 289 11.52 -3.31 -20.42
CA LEU A 289 10.59 -2.21 -20.25
C LEU A 289 9.19 -2.78 -20.08
N ILE A 290 8.44 -2.24 -19.14
CA ILE A 290 7.07 -2.64 -18.89
C ILE A 290 6.14 -1.77 -19.73
N GLY A 291 5.47 -2.38 -20.70
CA GLY A 291 4.50 -1.70 -21.56
C GLY A 291 3.15 -1.51 -20.86
N GLY A 292 2.34 -0.55 -21.32
CA GLY A 292 0.99 -0.32 -20.77
C GLY A 292 0.00 -1.49 -20.96
N ASN A 293 0.39 -2.53 -21.69
CA ASN A 293 -0.33 -3.80 -21.86
C ASN A 293 0.28 -4.95 -21.04
N ALA A 294 1.18 -4.66 -20.11
CA ALA A 294 1.75 -5.65 -19.20
C ALA A 294 0.65 -6.39 -18.44
N THR A 295 0.95 -7.63 -18.02
CA THR A 295 0.03 -8.40 -17.19
C THR A 295 0.06 -7.84 -15.77
N ILE A 296 -1.08 -7.35 -15.28
CA ILE A 296 -1.21 -6.77 -13.95
C ILE A 296 -1.60 -7.88 -12.98
N PHE A 297 -0.74 -8.14 -12.01
CA PHE A 297 -0.99 -9.10 -10.94
C PHE A 297 -1.59 -8.41 -9.71
N GLU A 298 -2.50 -9.13 -9.07
CA GLU A 298 -3.11 -8.77 -7.80
C GLU A 298 -2.69 -9.77 -6.73
N PHE A 299 -2.18 -9.29 -5.60
CA PHE A 299 -2.06 -10.04 -4.37
C PHE A 299 -3.20 -9.65 -3.43
N ASN A 300 -3.98 -10.64 -3.00
CA ASN A 300 -4.95 -10.48 -1.94
C ASN A 300 -4.81 -11.59 -0.87
N PRO A 301 -5.47 -11.46 0.31
CA PRO A 301 -5.29 -12.43 1.39
C PRO A 301 -5.66 -13.87 1.04
N TYR A 302 -6.46 -14.09 -0.01
CA TYR A 302 -6.89 -15.41 -0.44
C TYR A 302 -6.14 -15.91 -1.67
N GLU A 303 -5.88 -15.04 -2.64
CA GLU A 303 -5.43 -15.42 -3.98
C GLU A 303 -4.42 -14.44 -4.59
N PHE A 304 -3.57 -14.99 -5.45
CA PHE A 304 -2.63 -14.28 -6.31
C PHE A 304 -2.92 -14.63 -7.76
N GLY A 305 -2.96 -13.63 -8.64
CA GLY A 305 -3.21 -13.86 -10.05
C GLY A 305 -3.58 -12.60 -10.79
N THR A 306 -4.27 -12.75 -11.92
CA THR A 306 -4.60 -11.62 -12.79
C THR A 306 -5.97 -11.76 -13.43
N TRP A 307 -6.62 -10.61 -13.61
CA TRP A 307 -7.86 -10.46 -14.38
C TRP A 307 -7.59 -10.27 -15.88
N ASP A 308 -6.33 -10.08 -16.28
CA ASP A 308 -5.96 -9.90 -17.67
C ASP A 308 -6.12 -11.21 -18.46
N PRO A 309 -6.43 -11.11 -19.77
CA PRO A 309 -6.69 -12.28 -20.61
C PRO A 309 -5.41 -13.07 -20.93
N THR A 310 -4.23 -12.57 -20.55
CA THR A 310 -2.96 -13.26 -20.71
C THR A 310 -2.98 -14.58 -19.95
N ILE A 311 -3.25 -14.55 -18.65
CA ILE A 311 -3.43 -15.74 -17.80
C ILE A 311 -4.91 -15.95 -17.46
N PHE A 312 -5.63 -14.90 -17.06
CA PHE A 312 -7.02 -14.96 -16.62
C PHE A 312 -7.28 -16.02 -15.53
N GLY A 313 -6.45 -16.00 -14.49
CA GLY A 313 -6.43 -17.04 -13.48
C GLY A 313 -5.75 -16.64 -12.17
N PHE A 314 -6.14 -17.33 -11.11
CA PHE A 314 -5.69 -17.10 -9.73
C PHE A 314 -5.30 -18.41 -9.05
N VAL A 315 -4.26 -18.37 -8.23
CA VAL A 315 -3.87 -19.44 -7.31
C VAL A 315 -4.05 -18.98 -5.87
N PRO A 316 -4.21 -19.87 -4.87
CA PRO A 316 -4.24 -19.44 -3.48
C PRO A 316 -2.92 -18.79 -3.05
N THR A 317 -2.97 -17.59 -2.46
CA THR A 317 -1.76 -16.83 -2.05
C THR A 317 -0.88 -17.65 -1.12
N GLN A 318 -1.50 -18.36 -0.17
CA GLN A 318 -0.81 -19.24 0.78
C GLN A 318 0.05 -20.32 0.09
N TYR A 319 -0.29 -20.70 -1.14
CA TYR A 319 0.35 -21.78 -1.90
C TYR A 319 1.06 -21.28 -3.15
N ILE A 320 1.37 -19.98 -3.25
CA ILE A 320 1.95 -19.35 -4.47
C ILE A 320 3.27 -20.00 -4.93
N GLY A 321 4.07 -20.56 -4.01
CA GLY A 321 5.33 -21.24 -4.33
C GLY A 321 5.17 -22.70 -4.76
N THR A 322 3.94 -23.17 -4.98
CA THR A 322 3.65 -24.57 -5.32
C THR A 322 3.89 -24.82 -6.81
N LYS A 323 4.41 -26.00 -7.15
CA LYS A 323 4.70 -26.41 -8.52
C LYS A 323 3.44 -26.90 -9.25
N PHE A 324 2.62 -25.96 -9.68
CA PHE A 324 1.49 -26.25 -10.56
C PHE A 324 1.97 -26.61 -11.97
N GLU A 325 1.27 -27.53 -12.63
CA GLU A 325 1.48 -27.89 -14.03
C GLU A 325 0.12 -27.81 -14.74
N ALA A 326 0.05 -26.99 -15.79
CA ALA A 326 -1.16 -26.79 -16.58
C ALA A 326 -2.41 -26.44 -15.73
N GLY A 327 -2.20 -25.70 -14.64
CA GLY A 327 -3.24 -25.23 -13.74
C GLY A 327 -3.66 -26.21 -12.64
N THR A 328 -3.01 -27.36 -12.52
CA THR A 328 -3.30 -28.36 -11.47
C THR A 328 -2.05 -28.76 -10.72
N LEU A 329 -2.18 -29.23 -9.48
CA LEU A 329 -1.08 -29.79 -8.72
C LEU A 329 -0.91 -31.28 -9.06
N PRO A 330 0.25 -31.73 -9.57
CA PRO A 330 0.50 -33.15 -9.79
C PRO A 330 0.30 -34.02 -8.54
N SER A 331 0.02 -35.31 -8.73
CA SER A 331 -0.38 -36.21 -7.63
C SER A 331 0.72 -36.39 -6.57
N ASP A 332 1.97 -36.42 -7.01
CA ASP A 332 3.20 -36.62 -6.25
C ASP A 332 3.79 -35.33 -5.66
N GLU A 333 3.32 -34.17 -6.11
CA GLU A 333 3.79 -32.87 -5.63
C GLU A 333 3.08 -32.44 -4.34
N LYS A 334 3.84 -31.77 -3.48
CA LYS A 334 3.36 -31.16 -2.23
C LYS A 334 3.04 -29.68 -2.41
N CYS A 335 2.31 -29.13 -1.46
CA CYS A 335 2.03 -27.72 -1.40
C CYS A 335 3.21 -26.99 -0.77
N VAL A 336 3.49 -25.77 -1.19
CA VAL A 336 4.56 -24.94 -0.61
C VAL A 336 3.95 -23.75 0.10
N ARG A 337 4.39 -23.48 1.33
CA ARG A 337 3.99 -22.30 2.11
C ARG A 337 5.18 -21.41 2.44
N GLY A 338 4.94 -20.11 2.64
CA GLY A 338 5.95 -19.13 3.07
C GLY A 338 6.54 -18.30 1.94
N MET A 339 6.28 -18.65 0.68
CA MET A 339 6.68 -17.82 -0.48
C MET A 339 5.92 -16.49 -0.55
N ASP A 340 4.77 -16.40 0.10
CA ASP A 340 3.98 -15.19 0.27
C ASP A 340 4.40 -14.35 1.49
N ASN A 341 5.70 -14.33 1.82
CA ASN A 341 6.23 -13.47 2.88
C ASN A 341 5.77 -12.02 2.65
N ALA A 342 5.20 -11.40 3.68
CA ALA A 342 4.56 -10.09 3.56
C ALA A 342 5.54 -8.99 3.13
N GLY A 343 6.78 -9.06 3.63
CA GLY A 343 7.88 -8.19 3.21
C GLY A 343 8.25 -8.36 1.74
N PHE A 344 8.37 -9.60 1.29
CA PHE A 344 8.68 -9.93 -0.10
C PHE A 344 7.58 -9.46 -1.06
N ILE A 345 6.29 -9.60 -0.68
CA ILE A 345 5.16 -9.09 -1.49
C ILE A 345 5.17 -7.55 -1.53
N MET A 346 5.39 -6.87 -0.40
CA MET A 346 5.55 -5.40 -0.41
C MET A 346 6.74 -4.97 -1.27
N GLY A 347 7.84 -5.71 -1.22
CA GLY A 347 9.03 -5.48 -2.03
C GLY A 347 8.82 -5.76 -3.52
N THR A 348 8.03 -6.78 -3.86
CA THR A 348 7.63 -7.11 -5.24
C THR A 348 6.82 -5.98 -5.85
N SER A 349 5.84 -5.48 -5.10
CA SER A 349 5.03 -4.32 -5.51
C SER A 349 5.85 -3.03 -5.60
N SER A 350 7.12 -3.00 -5.17
CA SER A 350 7.98 -1.81 -5.13
C SER A 350 9.40 -2.01 -5.68
N SER A 351 9.60 -2.98 -6.57
CA SER A 351 10.91 -3.44 -7.03
C SER A 351 11.56 -2.55 -8.11
N LEU A 352 11.69 -1.24 -7.88
CA LEU A 352 12.32 -0.28 -8.82
C LEU A 352 13.88 -0.34 -8.81
N PHE A 353 14.46 -1.54 -8.77
CA PHE A 353 15.87 -1.76 -8.40
C PHE A 353 16.91 -1.44 -9.45
N ASN A 354 16.52 -1.33 -10.71
CA ASN A 354 17.41 -0.89 -11.78
C ASN A 354 18.07 0.46 -11.43
N GLN A 355 17.40 1.30 -10.62
CA GLN A 355 17.95 2.56 -10.12
C GLN A 355 18.79 2.37 -8.85
N PHE A 356 18.41 1.49 -7.93
CA PHE A 356 19.13 1.31 -6.66
C PHE A 356 20.52 0.67 -6.85
N ALA A 357 20.60 -0.39 -7.67
CA ALA A 357 21.87 -1.07 -7.93
C ALA A 357 22.91 -0.15 -8.60
N LEU A 358 22.48 0.73 -9.50
CA LEU A 358 23.34 1.74 -10.16
C LEU A 358 23.92 2.79 -9.20
N HIS A 359 23.29 2.98 -8.04
CA HIS A 359 23.67 4.02 -7.08
C HIS A 359 24.20 3.45 -5.75
N LEU A 360 24.45 2.13 -5.65
CA LEU A 360 24.98 1.51 -4.44
C LEU A 360 26.30 2.15 -3.99
N ASP A 361 27.15 2.48 -4.95
CA ASP A 361 28.45 3.10 -4.70
C ASP A 361 28.34 4.53 -4.15
N SER A 362 27.29 5.26 -4.53
CA SER A 362 27.01 6.60 -4.03
C SER A 362 26.29 6.62 -2.68
N GLN A 363 25.89 5.47 -2.12
CA GLN A 363 25.28 5.40 -0.78
C GLN A 363 26.34 5.51 0.31
N ASP A 364 26.02 6.19 1.41
CA ASP A 364 26.88 6.28 2.60
C ASP A 364 26.75 5.02 3.46
N LEU A 365 27.28 3.90 2.95
CA LEU A 365 27.28 2.60 3.63
C LEU A 365 28.70 2.14 3.98
N PRO A 366 28.90 1.44 5.11
CA PRO A 366 30.18 0.86 5.46
C PRO A 366 30.73 -0.03 4.35
N LYS A 367 32.05 0.00 4.12
CA LYS A 367 32.70 -0.80 3.06
C LYS A 367 32.35 -2.30 3.16
N VAL A 368 32.36 -2.86 4.38
CA VAL A 368 31.99 -4.26 4.62
C VAL A 368 30.57 -4.60 4.15
N VAL A 369 29.64 -3.65 4.26
CA VAL A 369 28.25 -3.80 3.80
C VAL A 369 28.18 -3.73 2.28
N LYS A 370 28.89 -2.76 1.67
CA LYS A 370 28.97 -2.65 0.20
C LYS A 370 29.58 -3.91 -0.42
N ASP A 371 30.64 -4.44 0.18
CA ASP A 371 31.31 -5.65 -0.30
C ASP A 371 30.38 -6.87 -0.13
N ALA A 372 29.72 -7.04 1.03
CA ALA A 372 28.75 -8.11 1.22
C ALA A 372 27.54 -8.03 0.27
N LEU A 373 27.06 -6.82 -0.04
CA LEU A 373 26.01 -6.61 -1.03
C LEU A 373 26.49 -6.94 -2.45
N ARG A 374 27.71 -6.55 -2.84
CA ARG A 374 28.28 -6.95 -4.13
C ARG A 374 28.47 -8.46 -4.24
N ASP A 375 28.95 -9.11 -3.20
CA ASP A 375 29.10 -10.57 -3.16
C ASP A 375 27.73 -11.24 -3.30
N PHE A 376 26.70 -10.73 -2.62
CA PHE A 376 25.34 -11.23 -2.80
C PHE A 376 24.83 -11.00 -4.23
N LEU A 377 24.91 -9.77 -4.75
CA LEU A 377 24.44 -9.41 -6.09
C LEU A 377 25.16 -10.21 -7.19
N SER A 378 26.46 -10.46 -7.05
CA SER A 378 27.21 -11.31 -7.98
C SER A 378 26.89 -12.80 -7.86
N SER A 379 26.24 -13.22 -6.77
CA SER A 379 25.75 -14.59 -6.58
C SER A 379 24.33 -14.82 -7.13
N LEU A 380 23.66 -13.75 -7.56
CA LEU A 380 22.38 -13.78 -8.25
C LEU A 380 22.60 -14.00 -9.75
N ASP A 381 21.59 -14.54 -10.43
CA ASP A 381 21.61 -14.60 -11.90
C ASP A 381 21.45 -13.19 -12.50
N GLU A 382 22.13 -12.89 -13.62
CA GLU A 382 22.08 -11.57 -14.24
C GLU A 382 20.65 -11.17 -14.66
N GLU A 383 19.82 -12.15 -15.04
CA GLU A 383 18.41 -11.96 -15.41
C GLU A 383 17.50 -11.67 -14.20
N ASN A 384 17.97 -11.94 -12.97
CA ASN A 384 17.19 -11.88 -11.72
C ASN A 384 17.57 -10.69 -10.82
N ASN A 385 18.43 -9.80 -11.30
CA ASN A 385 18.98 -8.70 -10.52
C ASN A 385 17.99 -7.55 -10.29
N ASP A 386 16.89 -7.48 -11.02
CA ASP A 386 15.96 -6.35 -10.99
C ASP A 386 14.48 -6.73 -10.90
N ILE A 387 14.18 -8.02 -10.64
CA ILE A 387 12.81 -8.54 -10.53
C ILE A 387 12.55 -9.21 -9.19
N ALA A 388 11.28 -9.37 -8.85
CA ALA A 388 10.82 -10.37 -7.90
C ALA A 388 10.62 -11.70 -8.64
N GLU A 389 11.39 -12.70 -8.25
CA GLU A 389 11.34 -14.00 -8.90
C GLU A 389 10.45 -15.00 -8.14
N TYR A 390 9.39 -15.48 -8.81
CA TYR A 390 8.53 -16.54 -8.31
C TYR A 390 8.81 -17.84 -9.05
N LYS A 391 9.68 -18.66 -8.47
CA LYS A 391 10.01 -20.00 -8.95
C LYS A 391 9.70 -21.04 -7.86
N PRO A 392 8.87 -22.06 -8.14
CA PRO A 392 8.23 -22.35 -9.43
C PRO A 392 7.14 -21.33 -9.82
N ASN A 393 7.00 -21.11 -11.13
CA ASN A 393 5.92 -20.30 -11.69
C ASN A 393 4.56 -21.00 -11.45
N PRO A 394 3.62 -20.37 -10.71
CA PRO A 394 2.33 -20.98 -10.40
C PRO A 394 1.40 -21.13 -11.61
N PHE A 395 1.72 -20.51 -12.75
CA PHE A 395 0.98 -20.58 -14.00
C PHE A 395 1.73 -21.35 -15.09
N PHE A 396 2.76 -22.12 -14.74
CA PHE A 396 3.50 -22.92 -15.70
C PHE A 396 2.57 -23.90 -16.45
N GLY A 397 2.65 -23.88 -17.78
CA GLY A 397 1.81 -24.67 -18.66
C GLY A 397 0.32 -24.28 -18.70
N TYR A 398 -0.12 -23.27 -17.94
CA TYR A 398 -1.50 -22.77 -17.96
C TYR A 398 -1.67 -21.64 -18.99
N ALA A 399 -2.83 -21.58 -19.65
CA ALA A 399 -3.14 -20.55 -20.67
C ALA A 399 -2.07 -20.43 -21.79
N LYS A 400 -1.52 -21.56 -22.27
CA LYS A 400 -0.39 -21.62 -23.24
C LYS A 400 -0.54 -20.77 -24.51
N ASN A 401 -1.77 -20.49 -24.93
CA ASN A 401 -2.04 -19.74 -26.15
C ASN A 401 -2.02 -18.22 -25.96
N THR A 402 -2.14 -17.74 -24.72
CA THR A 402 -2.32 -16.31 -24.39
C THR A 402 -1.29 -15.79 -23.40
N SER A 403 -0.76 -16.65 -22.54
CA SER A 403 0.15 -16.27 -21.46
C SER A 403 1.60 -16.32 -21.94
N PRO A 404 2.36 -15.20 -21.88
CA PRO A 404 3.79 -15.21 -22.11
C PRO A 404 4.55 -15.98 -21.02
N PHE A 405 3.90 -16.26 -19.88
CA PHE A 405 4.50 -16.95 -18.74
C PHE A 405 4.31 -18.47 -18.80
N ALA A 406 3.45 -18.99 -19.67
CA ALA A 406 3.13 -20.43 -19.69
C ALA A 406 4.32 -21.34 -20.01
N GLY A 407 5.33 -20.82 -20.73
CA GLY A 407 6.51 -21.56 -21.16
C GLY A 407 7.72 -21.44 -20.24
N VAL A 408 7.69 -20.58 -19.22
CA VAL A 408 8.83 -20.28 -18.34
C VAL A 408 8.59 -20.82 -16.93
N LYS A 409 9.63 -21.43 -16.36
CA LYS A 409 9.58 -22.05 -15.01
C LYS A 409 9.58 -21.03 -13.88
N SER A 410 9.84 -19.78 -14.20
CA SER A 410 9.92 -18.66 -13.27
C SER A 410 8.94 -17.58 -13.73
N LEU A 411 8.21 -17.00 -12.78
CA LEU A 411 7.34 -15.86 -13.03
C LEU A 411 8.05 -14.58 -12.58
N PRO A 412 8.55 -13.76 -13.53
CA PRO A 412 9.15 -12.46 -13.24
C PRO A 412 8.07 -11.40 -12.96
N VAL A 413 8.13 -10.80 -11.77
CA VAL A 413 7.19 -9.76 -11.32
C VAL A 413 7.97 -8.52 -10.89
N VAL A 414 7.42 -7.33 -11.15
CA VAL A 414 8.03 -6.03 -10.83
C VAL A 414 7.05 -5.06 -10.17
N ASP A 415 7.51 -3.84 -9.84
CA ASP A 415 6.68 -2.78 -9.27
C ASP A 415 5.47 -2.51 -10.18
N GLY A 416 4.27 -2.45 -9.59
CA GLY A 416 3.01 -2.23 -10.32
C GLY A 416 2.83 -0.84 -10.90
N GLY A 417 3.77 0.07 -10.67
CA GLY A 417 3.80 1.40 -11.28
C GLY A 417 4.65 1.49 -12.55
N GLU A 418 5.37 0.42 -12.94
CA GLU A 418 6.29 0.47 -14.09
C GLU A 418 5.58 0.60 -15.43
N ASP A 419 4.34 0.11 -15.54
CA ASP A 419 3.49 0.30 -16.72
C ASP A 419 2.85 1.70 -16.83
N LYS A 420 3.22 2.62 -15.93
CA LYS A 420 2.70 3.99 -15.72
C LYS A 420 1.33 4.07 -15.03
N GLN A 421 0.65 2.96 -14.75
CA GLN A 421 -0.60 2.94 -13.98
C GLN A 421 -0.32 2.99 -12.47
N ASN A 422 0.41 4.04 -12.06
CA ASN A 422 0.89 4.24 -10.69
C ASN A 422 -0.22 4.33 -9.60
N ILE A 423 -1.49 4.51 -9.97
CA ILE A 423 -2.66 4.36 -9.10
C ILE A 423 -3.30 2.99 -9.37
N PRO A 424 -3.45 2.12 -8.35
CA PRO A 424 -3.90 0.73 -8.50
C PRO A 424 -5.42 0.62 -8.77
N PHE A 425 -5.88 1.12 -9.92
CA PHE A 425 -7.28 1.04 -10.36
C PHE A 425 -7.69 -0.33 -10.86
N HIS A 426 -6.79 -1.04 -11.55
CA HIS A 426 -7.11 -2.28 -12.24
C HIS A 426 -7.89 -3.30 -11.41
N PRO A 427 -7.51 -3.61 -10.14
CA PRO A 427 -8.30 -4.54 -9.34
C PRO A 427 -9.66 -3.95 -8.94
N LEU A 428 -9.82 -2.63 -8.83
CA LEU A 428 -11.04 -1.98 -8.37
C LEU A 428 -12.10 -1.82 -9.46
N ILE A 429 -11.68 -1.70 -10.72
CA ILE A 429 -12.58 -1.48 -11.88
C ILE A 429 -13.11 -2.78 -12.49
N GLN A 430 -12.82 -3.92 -11.85
CA GLN A 430 -13.33 -5.23 -12.29
C GLN A 430 -14.86 -5.26 -12.20
N PRO A 431 -15.58 -5.58 -13.29
CA PRO A 431 -17.05 -5.57 -13.30
C PRO A 431 -17.66 -6.45 -12.20
N THR A 432 -17.00 -7.57 -11.86
CA THR A 432 -17.44 -8.52 -10.83
C THR A 432 -17.35 -7.96 -9.40
N ARG A 433 -16.61 -6.87 -9.17
CA ARG A 433 -16.52 -6.21 -7.85
C ARG A 433 -17.58 -5.13 -7.67
N HIS A 434 -18.24 -4.68 -8.75
CA HIS A 434 -19.33 -3.70 -8.70
C HIS A 434 -18.99 -2.46 -7.87
N VAL A 435 -17.79 -1.91 -8.03
CA VAL A 435 -17.38 -0.68 -7.34
C VAL A 435 -18.09 0.52 -7.98
N ASP A 436 -18.62 1.40 -7.13
CA ASP A 436 -19.41 2.56 -7.54
C ASP A 436 -18.59 3.85 -7.56
N VAL A 437 -17.70 4.00 -6.58
CA VAL A 437 -16.85 5.16 -6.42
C VAL A 437 -15.46 4.74 -5.95
N ILE A 438 -14.43 5.37 -6.52
CA ILE A 438 -13.04 5.17 -6.14
C ILE A 438 -12.45 6.50 -5.67
N PHE A 439 -11.98 6.56 -4.43
CA PHE A 439 -11.15 7.66 -3.94
C PHE A 439 -9.69 7.36 -4.27
N ALA A 440 -9.17 8.05 -5.27
CA ALA A 440 -7.83 7.83 -5.82
C ALA A 440 -6.86 8.87 -5.28
N ILE A 441 -5.94 8.44 -4.42
CA ILE A 441 -4.91 9.29 -3.82
C ILE A 441 -3.66 9.24 -4.70
N ASP A 442 -3.36 10.33 -5.40
CA ASP A 442 -2.24 10.40 -6.32
C ASP A 442 -1.04 11.14 -5.72
N SER A 443 0.07 10.42 -5.54
CA SER A 443 1.36 10.93 -5.09
C SER A 443 2.47 10.74 -6.15
N SER A 444 2.09 10.63 -7.42
CA SER A 444 3.01 10.53 -8.55
C SER A 444 3.93 11.75 -8.64
N ALA A 445 5.15 11.54 -9.13
CA ALA A 445 6.16 12.57 -9.32
C ALA A 445 6.33 12.82 -10.82
N ASP A 446 5.38 13.50 -11.43
CA ASP A 446 5.26 13.59 -12.89
C ASP A 446 5.82 14.90 -13.48
N THR A 447 5.68 16.01 -12.75
CA THR A 447 6.19 17.32 -13.20
C THR A 447 7.69 17.48 -12.90
N GLU A 448 8.29 18.54 -13.43
CA GLU A 448 9.70 18.90 -13.16
C GLU A 448 9.98 19.10 -11.66
N LEU A 449 8.95 19.47 -10.89
CA LEU A 449 9.00 19.62 -9.44
C LEU A 449 8.34 18.44 -8.71
N ALA A 450 8.20 17.26 -9.34
CA ALA A 450 7.71 16.04 -8.71
C ALA A 450 6.28 16.11 -8.12
N TRP A 451 5.39 16.88 -8.75
CA TRP A 451 3.96 16.88 -8.46
C TRP A 451 3.20 15.97 -9.43
N PRO A 452 2.01 15.47 -9.07
CA PRO A 452 1.14 14.75 -9.99
C PRO A 452 0.69 15.64 -11.16
N ASN A 453 0.51 15.05 -12.35
CA ASN A 453 -0.07 15.74 -13.51
C ASN A 453 -1.18 14.93 -14.22
N GLY A 454 -1.64 13.84 -13.60
CA GLY A 454 -2.67 12.96 -14.16
C GLY A 454 -2.14 11.85 -15.07
N ASN A 455 -0.83 11.76 -15.33
CA ASN A 455 -0.24 10.70 -16.17
C ASN A 455 -0.71 9.29 -15.78
N SER A 456 -0.83 9.01 -14.48
CA SER A 456 -1.24 7.69 -14.01
C SER A 456 -2.68 7.33 -14.37
N ILE A 457 -3.63 8.23 -14.10
CA ILE A 457 -5.04 8.00 -14.43
C ILE A 457 -5.27 8.00 -15.96
N ILE A 458 -4.47 8.77 -16.70
CA ILE A 458 -4.43 8.72 -18.17
C ILE A 458 -3.96 7.35 -18.66
N ALA A 459 -2.92 6.76 -18.06
CA ALA A 459 -2.42 5.45 -18.45
C ALA A 459 -3.49 4.35 -18.29
N THR A 460 -4.25 4.37 -17.19
CA THR A 460 -5.37 3.44 -16.99
C THR A 460 -6.49 3.65 -18.01
N TYR A 461 -6.81 4.91 -18.33
CA TYR A 461 -7.77 5.22 -19.40
C TYR A 461 -7.31 4.68 -20.76
N GLN A 462 -6.04 4.92 -21.13
CA GLN A 462 -5.46 4.43 -22.38
C GLN A 462 -5.45 2.90 -22.45
N ARG A 463 -5.16 2.22 -21.34
CA ARG A 463 -5.27 0.75 -21.27
C ARG A 463 -6.69 0.27 -21.56
N ASN A 464 -7.70 0.94 -21.02
CA ASN A 464 -9.10 0.61 -21.26
C ASN A 464 -9.53 0.83 -22.73
N LEU A 465 -8.94 1.81 -23.42
CA LEU A 465 -9.17 2.04 -24.85
C LEU A 465 -8.41 1.07 -25.77
N ASN A 466 -7.50 0.27 -25.23
CA ASN A 466 -6.62 -0.57 -26.04
C ASN A 466 -7.42 -1.65 -26.79
N SER A 467 -7.33 -1.62 -28.12
CA SER A 467 -8.07 -2.51 -29.01
C SER A 467 -7.57 -3.96 -29.03
N ALA A 468 -6.40 -4.26 -28.44
CA ALA A 468 -5.91 -5.62 -28.27
C ALA A 468 -6.67 -6.40 -27.20
N GLY A 469 -7.55 -5.74 -26.43
CA GLY A 469 -8.45 -6.39 -25.48
C GLY A 469 -7.83 -6.70 -24.11
N ILE A 470 -6.64 -6.17 -23.81
CA ILE A 470 -5.94 -6.41 -22.53
C ILE A 470 -6.78 -5.99 -21.31
N ALA A 471 -7.60 -4.95 -21.44
CA ALA A 471 -8.47 -4.45 -20.37
C ALA A 471 -9.66 -5.38 -20.03
N ASN A 472 -9.89 -6.43 -20.82
CA ASN A 472 -10.80 -7.55 -20.52
C ASN A 472 -12.17 -7.20 -19.93
N GLY A 473 -12.89 -6.28 -20.58
CA GLY A 473 -14.26 -5.93 -20.19
C GLY A 473 -14.36 -4.96 -19.00
N THR A 474 -13.22 -4.43 -18.50
CA THR A 474 -13.23 -3.27 -17.60
C THR A 474 -13.70 -2.00 -18.34
N SER A 475 -14.13 -1.00 -17.57
CA SER A 475 -14.54 0.31 -18.09
C SER A 475 -13.98 1.41 -17.21
N PHE A 476 -13.66 2.55 -17.83
CA PHE A 476 -12.99 3.67 -17.18
C PHE A 476 -13.51 4.98 -17.76
N PRO A 477 -13.68 6.04 -16.96
CA PRO A 477 -14.22 7.29 -17.49
C PRO A 477 -13.22 7.96 -18.43
N ALA A 478 -13.72 8.87 -19.27
CA ALA A 478 -12.86 9.70 -20.10
C ALA A 478 -11.95 10.59 -19.23
N ILE A 479 -10.68 10.68 -19.62
CA ILE A 479 -9.65 11.46 -18.92
C ILE A 479 -8.94 12.36 -19.95
N PRO A 480 -8.74 13.66 -19.67
CA PRO A 480 -8.04 14.56 -20.58
C PRO A 480 -6.51 14.36 -20.53
N ASP A 481 -5.78 15.01 -21.43
CA ASP A 481 -4.32 14.99 -21.44
C ASP A 481 -3.70 15.73 -20.24
N SER A 482 -2.42 15.45 -19.95
CA SER A 482 -1.73 16.01 -18.77
C SER A 482 -1.52 17.53 -18.83
N ASN A 483 -1.45 18.14 -20.03
CA ASN A 483 -1.42 19.60 -20.13
C ASN A 483 -2.75 20.20 -19.69
N THR A 484 -3.87 19.58 -20.09
CA THR A 484 -5.21 19.96 -19.62
C THR A 484 -5.31 19.83 -18.10
N PHE A 485 -4.78 18.76 -17.50
CA PHE A 485 -4.74 18.61 -16.04
C PHE A 485 -4.09 19.81 -15.34
N ILE A 486 -2.93 20.24 -15.83
CA ILE A 486 -2.18 21.36 -15.25
C ILE A 486 -2.89 22.68 -15.52
N ASN A 487 -3.25 22.96 -16.78
CA ASN A 487 -3.85 24.23 -17.19
C ASN A 487 -5.21 24.51 -16.54
N LEU A 488 -5.99 23.46 -16.25
CA LEU A 488 -7.29 23.58 -15.60
C LEU A 488 -7.21 23.36 -14.08
N GLY A 489 -6.02 23.11 -13.52
CA GLY A 489 -5.83 22.91 -12.09
C GLY A 489 -6.44 21.63 -11.53
N LEU A 490 -6.65 20.61 -12.37
CA LEU A 490 -7.16 19.28 -11.97
C LEU A 490 -6.14 18.50 -11.14
N ASN A 491 -4.86 18.87 -11.26
CA ASN A 491 -3.76 18.35 -10.44
C ASN A 491 -3.49 19.18 -9.16
N HIS A 492 -4.33 20.19 -8.89
CA HIS A 492 -4.21 21.08 -7.73
C HIS A 492 -5.42 20.99 -6.78
N ASN A 493 -6.58 20.58 -7.31
CA ASN A 493 -7.82 20.40 -6.56
C ASN A 493 -8.34 18.97 -6.75
N PRO A 494 -9.07 18.42 -5.76
CA PRO A 494 -9.86 17.23 -6.01
C PRO A 494 -10.75 17.40 -7.24
N THR A 495 -10.81 16.39 -8.10
CA THR A 495 -11.57 16.42 -9.36
C THR A 495 -12.34 15.11 -9.52
N PHE A 496 -13.58 15.17 -9.98
CA PHE A 496 -14.40 13.98 -10.24
C PHE A 496 -14.39 13.63 -11.73
N PHE A 497 -14.23 12.35 -12.04
CA PHE A 497 -14.31 11.82 -13.40
C PHE A 497 -15.41 10.76 -13.50
N GLY A 498 -16.07 10.72 -14.65
CA GLY A 498 -17.16 9.78 -14.90
C GLY A 498 -18.44 10.11 -14.14
N CYS A 499 -18.73 11.37 -13.83
CA CYS A 499 -19.93 11.69 -13.05
C CYS A 499 -21.23 11.24 -13.71
N ASP A 500 -21.33 11.38 -15.03
CA ASP A 500 -22.45 10.88 -15.82
C ASP A 500 -22.16 9.45 -16.33
N SER A 501 -22.87 8.46 -15.80
CA SER A 501 -22.72 7.06 -16.24
C SER A 501 -23.22 6.81 -17.65
N SER A 502 -24.09 7.67 -18.19
CA SER A 502 -24.65 7.50 -19.54
C SER A 502 -23.62 7.76 -20.64
N ASN A 503 -22.51 8.42 -20.32
CA ASN A 503 -21.38 8.63 -21.23
C ASN A 503 -20.51 7.38 -21.42
N THR A 504 -20.79 6.30 -20.69
CA THR A 504 -20.04 5.04 -20.77
C THR A 504 -20.95 3.88 -21.17
N THR A 505 -20.48 3.02 -22.07
CA THR A 505 -21.26 1.85 -22.54
C THR A 505 -21.45 0.80 -21.44
N ASN A 506 -20.46 0.68 -20.55
CA ASN A 506 -20.48 -0.24 -19.43
C ASN A 506 -20.49 0.54 -18.10
N PRO A 507 -21.12 0.01 -17.03
CA PRO A 507 -21.09 0.64 -15.72
C PRO A 507 -19.65 0.95 -15.29
N THR A 508 -19.40 2.23 -15.01
CA THR A 508 -18.07 2.77 -14.69
C THR A 508 -18.12 3.45 -13.32
N PRO A 509 -17.15 3.18 -12.42
CA PRO A 509 -17.10 3.87 -11.14
C PRO A 509 -16.84 5.37 -11.34
N LEU A 510 -17.46 6.19 -10.49
CA LEU A 510 -17.09 7.60 -10.36
C LEU A 510 -15.71 7.66 -9.70
N ILE A 511 -14.76 8.38 -10.28
CA ILE A 511 -13.43 8.54 -9.71
C ILE A 511 -13.36 9.88 -8.99
N VAL A 512 -13.13 9.86 -7.69
CA VAL A 512 -12.75 11.03 -6.89
C VAL A 512 -11.23 11.09 -6.88
N TYR A 513 -10.63 11.85 -7.79
CA TYR A 513 -9.19 12.02 -7.92
C TYR A 513 -8.70 13.08 -6.93
N ILE A 514 -7.78 12.71 -6.05
CA ILE A 514 -7.23 13.56 -4.98
C ILE A 514 -5.71 13.65 -5.19
N PRO A 515 -5.22 14.69 -5.90
CA PRO A 515 -3.80 14.85 -6.17
C PRO A 515 -3.06 15.43 -4.96
N ASN A 516 -1.87 14.88 -4.69
CA ASN A 516 -0.94 15.47 -3.74
C ASN A 516 -0.67 16.95 -4.11
N SER A 517 -0.90 17.84 -3.14
CA SER A 517 -0.81 19.30 -3.32
C SER A 517 -0.27 19.93 -2.03
N PRO A 518 0.44 21.08 -2.11
CA PRO A 518 1.02 21.71 -0.92
C PRO A 518 -0.03 22.49 -0.11
N TYR A 519 -0.34 22.01 1.10
CA TYR A 519 -1.18 22.70 2.08
C TYR A 519 -0.35 23.31 3.20
N VAL A 520 0.44 22.49 3.90
CA VAL A 520 1.21 22.91 5.09
C VAL A 520 2.71 22.62 4.99
N THR A 521 3.11 21.81 4.01
CA THR A 521 4.51 21.58 3.64
C THR A 521 4.60 21.11 2.19
N HIS A 522 5.78 21.23 1.58
CA HIS A 522 6.08 20.69 0.26
C HIS A 522 6.33 19.17 0.38
N SER A 523 5.29 18.39 0.09
CA SER A 523 5.28 16.93 0.19
C SER A 523 5.78 16.21 -1.08
N ASN A 524 6.14 16.94 -2.13
CA ASN A 524 6.73 16.46 -3.39
C ASN A 524 8.20 16.00 -3.26
N VAL A 525 8.52 15.30 -2.17
CA VAL A 525 9.87 14.79 -1.89
C VAL A 525 10.26 13.67 -2.86
N SER A 526 11.56 13.51 -3.14
CA SER A 526 12.04 12.47 -4.08
C SER A 526 11.62 11.06 -3.67
N THR A 527 11.24 10.24 -4.66
CA THR A 527 10.94 8.81 -4.48
C THR A 527 12.14 8.04 -3.91
N PHE A 528 13.36 8.50 -4.22
CA PHE A 528 14.61 7.86 -3.82
C PHE A 528 15.18 8.39 -2.51
N ASN A 529 14.48 9.32 -1.83
CA ASN A 529 14.90 9.68 -0.48
C ASN A 529 14.45 8.60 0.50
N LEU A 530 15.43 7.99 1.19
CA LEU A 530 15.22 6.81 2.04
C LEU A 530 15.27 7.15 3.54
N LYS A 531 15.32 8.44 3.89
CA LYS A 531 15.44 8.94 5.26
C LYS A 531 14.67 10.24 5.45
N TYR A 532 13.91 10.30 6.55
CA TYR A 532 13.12 11.45 6.97
C TYR A 532 13.13 11.57 8.48
N ASN A 533 13.44 12.75 9.02
CA ASN A 533 13.23 12.95 10.45
C ASN A 533 11.72 12.92 10.79
N THR A 534 11.40 12.67 12.06
CA THR A 534 10.03 12.49 12.54
C THR A 534 9.16 13.72 12.26
N THR A 535 9.69 14.94 12.43
CA THR A 535 8.98 16.19 12.16
C THR A 535 8.59 16.33 10.69
N GLN A 536 9.50 16.03 9.77
CA GLN A 536 9.24 16.08 8.33
C GLN A 536 8.24 15.00 7.91
N ARG A 537 8.40 13.77 8.43
CA ARG A 537 7.44 12.68 8.22
C ARG A 537 6.04 13.10 8.63
N ASP A 538 5.89 13.64 9.84
CA ASP A 538 4.60 14.04 10.39
C ASP A 538 4.01 15.25 9.68
N ALA A 539 4.84 16.19 9.21
CA ALA A 539 4.40 17.31 8.38
C ALA A 539 3.84 16.84 7.02
N ILE A 540 4.47 15.86 6.37
CA ILE A 540 3.98 15.28 5.10
C ILE A 540 2.66 14.53 5.33
N ILE A 541 2.55 13.76 6.41
CA ILE A 541 1.31 13.06 6.77
C ILE A 541 0.19 14.07 7.07
N LEU A 542 0.49 15.15 7.79
CA LEU A 542 -0.47 16.24 8.02
C LEU A 542 -0.88 16.94 6.72
N ASN A 543 0.05 17.09 5.78
CA ASN A 543 -0.26 17.61 4.46
C ASN A 543 -1.25 16.72 3.71
N GLY A 544 -1.00 15.40 3.67
CA GLY A 544 -1.92 14.44 3.06
C GLY A 544 -3.32 14.45 3.71
N TYR A 545 -3.39 14.63 5.04
CA TYR A 545 -4.65 14.80 5.76
C TYR A 545 -5.41 16.04 5.27
N ASN A 546 -4.73 17.19 5.20
CA ASN A 546 -5.32 18.44 4.74
C ASN A 546 -5.70 18.41 3.26
N VAL A 547 -4.94 17.72 2.41
CA VAL A 547 -5.32 17.50 1.00
C VAL A 547 -6.65 16.74 0.92
N ALA A 548 -6.78 15.63 1.67
CA ALA A 548 -7.97 14.80 1.65
C ALA A 548 -9.22 15.50 2.22
N THR A 549 -9.07 16.32 3.27
CA THR A 549 -10.19 17.04 3.89
C THR A 549 -10.43 18.44 3.33
N MET A 550 -9.64 18.88 2.33
CA MET A 550 -9.61 20.27 1.89
C MET A 550 -9.41 21.25 3.07
N ALA A 551 -8.44 20.93 3.93
CA ALA A 551 -8.16 21.60 5.20
C ALA A 551 -9.38 21.65 6.13
N ASN A 552 -10.03 20.50 6.34
CA ASN A 552 -11.23 20.34 7.17
C ASN A 552 -12.37 21.23 6.68
N ALA A 553 -12.62 21.20 5.37
CA ALA A 553 -13.58 22.03 4.67
C ALA A 553 -13.31 23.55 4.77
N THR A 554 -12.11 23.98 5.19
CA THR A 554 -11.74 25.41 5.22
C THR A 554 -11.58 25.97 3.80
N ARG A 555 -11.04 25.16 2.87
CA ARG A 555 -10.87 25.59 1.47
C ARG A 555 -12.19 25.57 0.71
N ASP A 556 -13.05 24.60 1.00
CA ASP A 556 -14.41 24.52 0.49
C ASP A 556 -15.32 23.87 1.53
N GLY A 557 -16.28 24.65 2.05
CA GLY A 557 -17.23 24.21 3.07
C GLY A 557 -18.17 23.08 2.61
N ASN A 558 -18.38 22.95 1.30
CA ASN A 558 -19.23 21.93 0.70
C ASN A 558 -18.50 20.61 0.45
N TRP A 559 -17.17 20.56 0.61
CA TRP A 559 -16.38 19.38 0.26
C TRP A 559 -16.89 18.07 0.90
N PRO A 560 -17.21 18.00 2.21
CA PRO A 560 -17.77 16.78 2.79
C PRO A 560 -19.10 16.36 2.15
N ILE A 561 -19.96 17.32 1.82
CA ILE A 561 -21.24 17.07 1.15
C ILE A 561 -20.98 16.50 -0.25
N CYS A 562 -20.04 17.06 -1.00
CA CYS A 562 -19.70 16.60 -2.34
C CYS A 562 -19.06 15.20 -2.34
N VAL A 563 -18.26 14.87 -1.32
CA VAL A 563 -17.81 13.50 -1.05
C VAL A 563 -19.01 12.58 -0.80
N GLY A 564 -19.97 12.99 0.02
CA GLY A 564 -21.22 12.25 0.25
C GLY A 564 -22.04 12.02 -1.02
N CYS A 565 -22.17 13.04 -1.87
CA CYS A 565 -22.85 12.96 -3.15
C CYS A 565 -22.14 12.00 -4.12
N ALA A 566 -20.80 12.02 -4.17
CA ALA A 566 -20.02 11.07 -4.95
C ALA A 566 -20.26 9.62 -4.51
N ILE A 567 -20.33 9.36 -3.20
CA ILE A 567 -20.65 8.04 -2.64
C ILE A 567 -22.03 7.57 -3.07
N LEU A 568 -23.05 8.44 -3.00
CA LEU A 568 -24.42 8.06 -3.31
C LEU A 568 -24.72 7.98 -4.81
N SER A 569 -23.93 8.64 -5.66
CA SER A 569 -24.20 8.86 -7.09
C SER A 569 -24.77 7.63 -7.82
N ARG A 570 -24.00 6.54 -7.89
CA ARG A 570 -24.41 5.31 -8.60
C ARG A 570 -25.57 4.57 -7.93
N SER A 571 -25.69 4.68 -6.62
CA SER A 571 -26.81 4.11 -5.89
C SER A 571 -28.12 4.83 -6.25
N LEU A 572 -28.11 6.17 -6.29
CA LEU A 572 -29.27 6.97 -6.69
C LEU A 572 -29.70 6.67 -8.12
N GLU A 573 -28.75 6.53 -9.04
CA GLU A 573 -29.01 6.12 -10.44
C GLU A 573 -29.69 4.74 -10.49
N ARG A 574 -29.10 3.72 -9.83
CA ARG A 574 -29.65 2.36 -9.82
C ARG A 574 -31.06 2.28 -9.23
N THR A 575 -31.34 3.06 -8.20
CA THR A 575 -32.66 3.08 -7.54
C THR A 575 -33.64 4.05 -8.20
N LYS A 576 -33.21 4.81 -9.21
CA LYS A 576 -33.99 5.89 -9.85
C LYS A 576 -34.44 6.95 -8.84
N THR A 577 -33.66 7.16 -7.79
CA THR A 577 -33.91 8.20 -6.79
C THR A 577 -33.46 9.54 -7.36
N PRO A 578 -34.29 10.61 -7.30
CA PRO A 578 -33.88 11.91 -7.79
C PRO A 578 -32.59 12.40 -7.11
N VAL A 579 -31.63 12.85 -7.92
CA VAL A 579 -30.38 13.42 -7.40
C VAL A 579 -30.70 14.74 -6.67
N PRO A 580 -30.31 14.90 -5.39
CA PRO A 580 -30.52 16.14 -4.64
C PRO A 580 -29.85 17.35 -5.31
N ASP A 581 -30.43 18.54 -5.17
CA ASP A 581 -29.92 19.74 -5.86
C ASP A 581 -28.52 20.13 -5.41
N VAL A 582 -28.20 19.98 -4.12
CA VAL A 582 -26.83 20.19 -3.62
C VAL A 582 -25.83 19.20 -4.26
N CYS A 583 -26.25 17.97 -4.56
CA CYS A 583 -25.42 17.02 -5.28
C CYS A 583 -25.21 17.42 -6.74
N LYS A 584 -26.24 17.96 -7.42
CA LYS A 584 -26.08 18.54 -8.77
C LYS A 584 -25.09 19.69 -8.77
N GLN A 585 -25.10 20.54 -7.72
CA GLN A 585 -24.12 21.62 -7.56
C GLN A 585 -22.71 21.09 -7.35
N CYS A 586 -22.55 20.07 -6.48
CA CYS A 586 -21.27 19.38 -6.30
C CYS A 586 -20.74 18.80 -7.61
N PHE A 587 -21.59 18.14 -8.40
CA PHE A 587 -21.17 17.61 -9.70
C PHE A 587 -20.83 18.72 -10.70
N LYS A 588 -21.55 19.84 -10.70
CA LYS A 588 -21.18 21.00 -11.52
C LYS A 588 -19.81 21.59 -11.14
N LEU A 589 -19.46 21.54 -9.85
CA LEU A 589 -18.22 22.12 -9.33
C LEU A 589 -17.00 21.21 -9.52
N TYR A 590 -17.15 19.92 -9.23
CA TYR A 590 -16.03 18.99 -9.16
C TYR A 590 -15.89 18.09 -10.38
N CYS A 591 -16.96 17.86 -11.15
CA CYS A 591 -16.85 17.00 -12.33
C CYS A 591 -16.13 17.74 -13.45
N TRP A 592 -15.12 17.08 -14.00
CA TRP A 592 -14.56 17.53 -15.26
C TRP A 592 -15.65 17.48 -16.34
N ASP A 593 -15.88 18.62 -17.00
CA ASP A 593 -17.00 18.86 -17.91
C ASP A 593 -16.68 18.56 -19.39
N GLY A 594 -15.48 18.04 -19.66
CA GLY A 594 -14.99 17.79 -21.02
C GLY A 594 -14.14 18.93 -21.59
N THR A 595 -13.99 20.05 -20.88
CA THR A 595 -13.14 21.17 -21.34
C THR A 595 -11.68 20.72 -21.48
N LEU A 596 -11.05 21.09 -22.60
CA LEU A 596 -9.66 20.77 -22.91
C LEU A 596 -8.81 22.05 -22.99
N ASN A 597 -7.59 21.96 -22.47
CA ASN A 597 -6.54 22.93 -22.71
C ASN A 597 -5.20 22.21 -22.84
N SER A 598 -4.93 21.68 -24.04
CA SER A 598 -3.73 20.89 -24.31
C SER A 598 -2.47 21.73 -24.58
N THR A 599 -2.50 23.05 -24.41
CA THR A 599 -1.30 23.91 -24.61
C THR A 599 -0.24 23.57 -23.58
N LYS A 600 1.05 23.61 -23.94
CA LYS A 600 2.13 23.35 -22.98
C LYS A 600 2.04 24.35 -21.81
N PRO A 601 1.85 23.89 -20.56
CA PRO A 601 1.81 24.77 -19.40
C PRO A 601 3.20 25.31 -19.05
N ASP A 602 3.23 26.38 -18.26
CA ASP A 602 4.43 26.77 -17.53
C ASP A 602 4.79 25.73 -16.46
N VAL A 603 5.98 25.86 -15.86
CA VAL A 603 6.41 24.99 -14.75
C VAL A 603 5.38 25.06 -13.62
N TYR A 604 4.84 23.90 -13.25
CA TYR A 604 3.87 23.79 -12.16
C TYR A 604 4.57 23.89 -10.80
N ASP A 605 4.58 25.10 -10.24
CA ASP A 605 5.17 25.45 -8.94
C ASP A 605 4.08 26.00 -7.98
N PRO A 606 3.24 25.12 -7.41
CA PRO A 606 2.15 25.54 -6.52
C PRO A 606 2.68 26.06 -5.17
N LYS A 607 2.02 27.08 -4.65
CA LYS A 607 2.29 27.63 -3.30
C LYS A 607 1.50 26.88 -2.23
N LEU A 608 2.00 26.93 -1.00
CA LEU A 608 1.29 26.44 0.18
C LEU A 608 -0.05 27.16 0.35
N PHE A 609 -1.10 26.40 0.62
CA PHE A 609 -2.43 26.94 0.90
C PHE A 609 -2.56 27.52 2.33
N LEU A 610 -1.92 26.89 3.31
CA LEU A 610 -1.91 27.29 4.71
C LEU A 610 -0.51 27.75 5.14
N THR A 611 -0.41 28.25 6.37
CA THR A 611 0.88 28.55 7.00
C THR A 611 1.74 27.30 7.04
N GLU A 612 2.99 27.45 6.61
CA GLU A 612 3.99 26.38 6.67
C GLU A 612 4.20 25.93 8.12
N VAL A 613 4.20 24.63 8.34
CA VAL A 613 4.53 24.07 9.66
C VAL A 613 6.03 24.23 9.90
N ASP A 614 6.40 24.72 11.08
CA ASP A 614 7.80 24.90 11.44
C ASP A 614 8.52 23.54 11.55
N ILE A 615 9.32 23.25 10.53
CA ILE A 615 10.23 22.11 10.48
C ILE A 615 11.64 22.45 11.01
N GLN A 616 11.91 23.71 11.41
CA GLN A 616 13.25 24.21 11.74
C GLN A 616 13.71 24.01 13.19
N SER A 617 12.82 23.69 14.13
CA SER A 617 13.26 23.05 15.39
C SER A 617 13.91 21.67 15.16
N ALA A 618 13.84 21.15 13.92
CA ALA A 618 14.51 19.95 13.42
C ALA A 618 15.63 20.22 12.39
N ALA A 619 16.12 21.46 12.23
CA ALA A 619 17.11 21.83 11.21
C ALA A 619 18.36 22.52 11.81
N LYS A 620 19.21 21.76 12.52
CA LYS A 620 20.67 22.03 12.52
C LYS A 620 21.43 21.16 11.50
N GLY A 621 20.72 20.44 10.61
CA GLY A 621 21.34 19.48 9.70
C GLY A 621 21.17 19.70 8.20
N LEU A 622 20.33 20.62 7.70
CA LEU A 622 19.98 20.60 6.26
C LEU A 622 19.72 21.97 5.59
N HIS A 623 20.26 23.06 6.11
CA HIS A 623 20.32 24.33 5.36
C HIS A 623 21.66 24.47 4.64
N ALA A 624 21.85 23.71 3.55
CA ALA A 624 22.72 24.06 2.43
C ALA A 624 22.68 22.98 1.34
N SER A 625 21.74 23.07 0.40
CA SER A 625 21.93 22.61 -1.00
C SER A 625 20.66 22.80 -1.86
N GLY A 626 19.98 23.94 -1.72
CA GLY A 626 18.84 24.31 -2.57
C GLY A 626 19.19 25.22 -3.76
N LYS A 627 20.46 25.59 -3.98
CA LYS A 627 20.82 26.61 -5.00
C LYS A 627 22.04 26.33 -5.89
N LEU A 628 22.66 25.15 -5.85
CA LEU A 628 23.71 24.79 -6.81
C LEU A 628 23.66 23.30 -7.19
N SER A 629 22.76 22.95 -8.10
CA SER A 629 22.92 21.87 -9.09
C SER A 629 21.73 21.89 -10.05
N LEU A 630 21.67 22.92 -10.87
CA LEU A 630 20.62 23.09 -11.90
C LEU A 630 21.21 23.15 -13.32
N VAL A 631 22.40 22.57 -13.54
CA VAL A 631 23.05 22.57 -14.87
C VAL A 631 23.58 21.19 -15.34
N ALA A 632 23.40 20.09 -14.61
CA ALA A 632 24.00 18.80 -15.02
C ALA A 632 23.04 17.62 -15.32
N ALA A 633 21.73 17.82 -15.34
CA ALA A 633 20.76 16.73 -15.59
C ALA A 633 19.82 16.95 -16.80
N MET A 634 20.16 17.87 -17.71
CA MET A 634 19.34 18.16 -18.91
C MET A 634 20.05 17.93 -20.27
N VAL A 635 21.11 17.10 -20.33
CA VAL A 635 21.76 16.76 -21.62
C VAL A 635 21.77 15.25 -21.95
N THR A 636 21.39 14.36 -21.04
CA THR A 636 21.44 12.89 -21.28
C THR A 636 20.09 12.24 -21.61
N LEU A 637 19.12 12.99 -22.15
CA LEU A 637 17.89 12.41 -22.72
C LEU A 637 17.69 12.66 -24.23
N LEU A 638 18.74 13.06 -24.95
CA LEU A 638 18.67 13.33 -26.40
C LEU A 638 19.77 12.67 -27.24
N ALA A 639 20.47 11.65 -26.73
CA ALA A 639 21.56 10.98 -27.43
C ALA A 639 21.46 9.44 -27.50
N ILE A 640 20.28 8.85 -27.35
CA ILE A 640 20.04 7.41 -27.64
C ILE A 640 18.86 7.24 -28.62
N LEU A 641 18.87 8.07 -29.65
CA LEU A 641 18.13 7.89 -30.89
C LEU A 641 19.05 8.37 -32.01
N LEU A 642 20.12 7.61 -32.27
CA LEU A 642 20.94 7.57 -33.49
C LEU A 642 22.18 6.69 -33.21
N VAL A 643 21.97 5.37 -33.18
CA VAL A 643 22.65 4.29 -33.94
C VAL A 643 21.85 3.02 -33.71
#